data_AF-A0A976QX27-F1
#
_entry.id   AF-A0A976QX27-F1
#
_cell.length_a   1.000
_cell.length_b   1.000
_cell.length_c   1.000
_cell.angle_alpha   90.00
_cell.angle_beta   90.00
_cell.angle_gamma   90.00
#
_symmetry.space_group_name_H-M   'P 1'
#
loop_
_entity.id
_entity.type
_entity.pdbx_description
1 polymer ?
#
loop_
_entity_poly.entity_id
_entity_poly.type
_entity_poly.pdbx_seq_one_letter_code
_entity_poly.pdbx_strand_id
1 'polypeptide(L)'
;MTKYEVLIFVDGKHSYHVPSRPNSLPIEIKVSGYYDNISKQFTKYRHTIEYKEKYRQYDYDINIYDNRHRFVWEVYPFCYYHPFRKVEHVEFYFSSSDTNNTNPLVVGFRQEGLKDDVYYTFGFLKNKRYQHGLPSPGWFKDGDVLAVLLEEKYRDKNKVLIYPSLKPVDGSAKYPSIGKFANRITVSKSQKSGHNYFDIYEHNIDPNLKQRSFYLKYNTNCLYINCGTKFQSDFLNSVDLYYPKNVDSKTPLVIGLVSKNGRKSYYTYKEIVDKNKGEILLSELKEIYENNLEATLKTENDKIYPTVSFMIEQKVTYSYQINVSNKNDYKLNGFEKYVHERYDQYKDKPSEVLYYGKKLLVRGESRRNVREGFSELKGTFNSVNVFFGIKDENTPLIIEVIHSRESDNIKYYIKSRNDNFWDEFKIKTSDKNNQLLNKLIEAQVSISIPVLILVDAKDNYGESELQKITGVKVSGSQPNSVKVSKDKSLECLANAGFNCYKHTLQFVADSNSSLSTNDTVLKPIMILHNDDSINSSKYTELNLYDISGVTKEYIKYNKGCESFYTYFYDQDLRPLMICYNGTAYRPMSIENYFDKWVKVNGISDCLCKNNDTLLNNLGDVLYCLSPVKLNMNSFNTENSNRYITQTFHNHEKTEITINLSARDLNCYREYTHTPTTGYVLGEICHNGSKLFSDYNQYKQLNGTNFKFPNNVLVYYFLYDFNHDYPLLISLEFTSGGGDSNTVKEYYELVNKDDLKWKKIQINFNSKEQSELENKLREIRNGLGISYEKSPNNLIIKSADNCNEDSIAGAVAGTLSILGLTGVGTGLVYYRYPEFFTSLFRRVLVWTPVPIHF
;
A
#
# COMPACT_ATOMS: atom_id res chain seq x y z
N MET A 1 -53.03 34.95 33.14
CA MET A 1 -52.94 34.15 34.38
C MET A 1 -52.26 32.85 34.00
N THR A 2 -51.17 32.53 34.66
CA THR A 2 -50.41 31.28 34.45
C THR A 2 -51.26 30.08 34.86
N LYS A 3 -51.28 29.01 34.05
CA LYS A 3 -52.10 27.81 34.28
C LYS A 3 -51.56 26.96 35.45
N TYR A 4 -50.25 26.90 35.61
CA TYR A 4 -49.55 26.10 36.61
C TYR A 4 -48.40 26.86 37.30
N GLU A 5 -48.25 26.66 38.60
CA GLU A 5 -47.13 27.21 39.41
C GLU A 5 -46.20 26.06 39.85
N VAL A 6 -44.90 26.16 39.59
CA VAL A 6 -43.88 25.20 40.06
C VAL A 6 -43.19 25.81 41.27
N LEU A 7 -43.44 25.26 42.46
CA LEU A 7 -42.95 25.78 43.74
C LEU A 7 -41.79 24.94 44.27
N ILE A 8 -40.56 25.40 44.05
CA ILE A 8 -39.33 24.69 44.42
C ILE A 8 -38.82 25.20 45.76
N PHE A 9 -38.91 24.36 46.79
CA PHE A 9 -38.53 24.74 48.16
C PHE A 9 -37.02 24.65 48.36
N VAL A 10 -36.42 25.70 48.95
CA VAL A 10 -34.99 25.73 49.27
C VAL A 10 -34.60 24.68 50.32
N ASP A 11 -35.46 24.42 51.29
CA ASP A 11 -35.21 23.58 52.49
C ASP A 11 -35.66 22.10 52.34
N GLY A 12 -36.15 21.71 51.17
CA GLY A 12 -36.85 20.44 50.93
C GLY A 12 -36.01 19.17 51.15
N LYS A 13 -35.92 18.70 52.38
CA LYS A 13 -35.24 17.43 52.75
C LYS A 13 -36.10 16.18 52.55
N HIS A 14 -37.40 16.30 52.31
CA HIS A 14 -38.34 15.19 52.27
C HIS A 14 -39.20 15.20 51.00
N SER A 15 -39.48 14.00 50.52
CA SER A 15 -40.18 13.67 49.29
C SER A 15 -41.54 14.35 49.18
N TYR A 16 -41.83 14.92 48.01
CA TYR A 16 -43.14 15.43 47.58
C TYR A 16 -43.75 16.51 48.50
N HIS A 17 -43.33 17.77 48.31
CA HIS A 17 -44.08 18.91 48.84
C HIS A 17 -44.96 19.50 47.73
N VAL A 18 -46.26 19.19 47.77
CA VAL A 18 -47.29 19.88 46.99
C VAL A 18 -47.89 20.93 47.93
N PRO A 19 -47.65 22.22 47.72
CA PRO A 19 -48.43 23.25 48.40
C PRO A 19 -49.90 23.00 48.10
N SER A 20 -50.80 23.19 49.06
CA SER A 20 -52.25 23.02 48.90
C SER A 20 -52.87 24.12 48.01
N ARG A 21 -52.28 24.37 46.84
CA ARG A 21 -52.78 25.27 45.80
C ARG A 21 -53.27 24.42 44.62
N PRO A 22 -54.50 24.64 44.10
CA PRO A 22 -55.08 23.82 43.04
C PRO A 22 -54.23 23.75 41.75
N ASN A 23 -53.36 24.74 41.52
CA ASN A 23 -52.59 24.90 40.29
C ASN A 23 -51.09 24.56 40.44
N SER A 24 -50.63 24.01 41.56
CA SER A 24 -49.20 23.66 41.71
C SER A 24 -48.85 22.30 41.11
N LEU A 25 -47.70 22.20 40.42
CA LEU A 25 -47.20 20.93 39.89
C LEU A 25 -46.47 20.10 40.95
N PRO A 26 -46.51 18.76 40.84
CA PRO A 26 -45.65 17.88 41.63
C PRO A 26 -44.18 18.04 41.24
N ILE A 27 -43.30 17.92 42.23
CA ILE A 27 -41.84 17.98 42.08
C ILE A 27 -41.26 16.74 42.76
N GLU A 28 -40.53 15.93 42.00
CA GLU A 28 -39.78 14.80 42.52
C GLU A 28 -38.42 15.30 43.02
N ILE A 29 -38.16 15.18 44.32
CA ILE A 29 -36.86 15.55 44.91
C ILE A 29 -35.99 14.31 45.02
N LYS A 30 -34.89 14.28 44.28
CA LYS A 30 -33.82 13.28 44.42
C LYS A 30 -32.68 13.86 45.22
N VAL A 31 -32.52 13.38 46.46
CA VAL A 31 -31.30 13.62 47.25
C VAL A 31 -30.16 12.95 46.50
N SER A 32 -29.25 13.77 45.94
CA SER A 32 -28.15 13.27 45.10
C SER A 32 -26.95 12.79 45.91
N GLY A 33 -27.00 12.94 47.25
CA GLY A 33 -25.88 12.68 48.15
C GLY A 33 -24.89 13.85 48.19
N TYR A 34 -23.62 13.55 48.49
CA TYR A 34 -22.55 14.53 48.40
C TYR A 34 -22.24 14.82 46.92
N TYR A 35 -22.14 16.10 46.55
CA TYR A 35 -21.65 16.49 45.23
C TYR A 35 -20.18 16.06 45.05
N ASP A 36 -19.42 16.20 46.12
CA ASP A 36 -18.06 15.71 46.24
C ASP A 36 -18.02 14.62 47.31
N ASN A 37 -17.90 13.37 46.87
CA ASN A 37 -17.94 12.20 47.75
C ASN A 37 -16.68 12.02 48.59
N ILE A 38 -15.57 12.67 48.23
CA ILE A 38 -14.29 12.54 48.93
C ILE A 38 -14.17 13.60 50.01
N SER A 39 -14.30 14.88 49.65
CA SER A 39 -14.24 15.95 50.63
C SER A 39 -15.49 16.01 51.51
N LYS A 40 -16.62 15.53 50.97
CA LYS A 40 -17.96 15.62 51.58
C LYS A 40 -18.29 17.04 52.00
N GLN A 41 -17.72 18.05 51.32
CA GLN A 41 -17.88 19.47 51.68
C GLN A 41 -19.16 20.09 51.12
N PHE A 42 -19.75 19.46 50.11
CA PHE A 42 -20.93 19.96 49.42
C PHE A 42 -21.97 18.86 49.21
N THR A 43 -23.24 19.19 49.43
CA THR A 43 -24.39 18.33 49.15
C THR A 43 -25.17 18.86 47.95
N LYS A 44 -25.75 17.96 47.16
CA LYS A 44 -26.53 18.29 45.97
C LYS A 44 -27.95 17.75 46.08
N TYR A 45 -28.92 18.59 45.74
CA TYR A 45 -30.34 18.26 45.69
C TYR A 45 -30.88 18.56 44.30
N ARG A 46 -31.46 17.55 43.65
CA ARG A 46 -32.10 17.68 42.34
C ARG A 46 -33.61 17.65 42.49
N HIS A 47 -34.27 18.67 41.93
CA HIS A 47 -35.72 18.83 41.92
C HIS A 47 -36.20 18.65 40.48
N THR A 48 -36.78 17.49 40.16
CA THR A 48 -37.30 17.17 38.84
C THR A 48 -38.75 17.61 38.73
N ILE A 49 -39.08 18.34 37.66
CA ILE A 49 -40.42 18.89 37.45
C ILE A 49 -41.24 17.91 36.62
N GLU A 50 -42.36 17.44 37.17
CA GLU A 50 -43.29 16.55 36.48
C GLU A 50 -44.42 17.35 35.79
N TYR A 51 -44.31 17.49 34.47
CA TYR A 51 -45.31 18.19 33.67
C TYR A 51 -46.49 17.28 33.33
N LYS A 52 -47.71 17.73 33.66
CA LYS A 52 -48.97 17.00 33.42
C LYS A 52 -49.45 17.04 31.97
N GLU A 53 -48.97 18.01 31.18
CA GLU A 53 -49.40 18.26 29.80
C GLU A 53 -48.19 18.62 28.92
N LYS A 54 -48.40 18.67 27.60
CA LYS A 54 -47.38 19.15 26.66
C LYS A 54 -47.02 20.60 26.98
N TYR A 55 -45.71 20.85 27.12
CA TYR A 55 -45.19 22.15 27.56
C TYR A 55 -45.60 23.30 26.63
N ARG A 56 -46.09 24.39 27.23
CA ARG A 56 -46.35 25.69 26.59
C ARG A 56 -45.88 26.79 27.51
N GLN A 57 -45.08 27.72 26.98
CA GLN A 57 -44.38 28.74 27.75
C GLN A 57 -45.28 29.51 28.76
N TYR A 58 -46.45 29.99 28.34
CA TYR A 58 -47.32 30.83 29.17
C TYR A 58 -48.12 30.04 30.23
N ASP A 59 -48.06 28.72 30.20
CA ASP A 59 -48.79 27.87 31.13
C ASP A 59 -48.03 27.66 32.45
N TYR A 60 -46.75 28.04 32.55
CA TYR A 60 -45.89 27.70 33.68
C TYR A 60 -45.07 28.88 34.21
N ASP A 61 -45.04 29.01 35.54
CA ASP A 61 -44.11 29.86 36.27
C ASP A 61 -43.28 28.99 37.23
N ILE A 62 -41.97 29.22 37.30
CA ILE A 62 -41.06 28.48 38.18
C ILE A 62 -40.56 29.40 39.28
N ASN A 63 -40.93 29.08 40.51
CA ASN A 63 -40.70 29.91 41.68
C ASN A 63 -39.85 29.13 42.68
N ILE A 64 -38.68 29.66 43.02
CA ILE A 64 -37.91 29.19 44.18
C ILE A 64 -38.55 29.83 45.41
N TYR A 65 -38.94 29.01 46.37
CA TYR A 65 -39.71 29.37 47.55
C TYR A 65 -38.91 29.12 48.83
N ASP A 66 -38.95 30.08 49.75
CA ASP A 66 -38.32 30.00 51.07
C ASP A 66 -39.37 30.28 52.15
N ASN A 67 -39.86 29.20 52.76
CA ASN A 67 -40.95 29.21 53.75
C ASN A 67 -40.59 29.89 55.09
N ARG A 68 -39.31 30.20 55.31
CA ARG A 68 -38.81 30.79 56.57
C ARG A 68 -39.02 32.30 56.64
N HIS A 69 -39.22 32.94 55.51
CA HIS A 69 -39.41 34.38 55.42
C HIS A 69 -40.89 34.75 55.57
N ARG A 70 -41.18 35.86 56.27
CA ARG A 70 -42.56 36.34 56.51
C ARG A 70 -43.05 37.38 55.49
N PHE A 71 -42.14 38.00 54.74
CA PHE A 71 -42.47 39.04 53.75
C PHE A 71 -42.55 38.46 52.34
N VAL A 72 -43.60 38.80 51.59
CA VAL A 72 -43.93 38.20 50.28
C VAL A 72 -42.77 38.25 49.26
N TRP A 73 -41.94 39.29 49.27
CA TRP A 73 -40.76 39.39 48.39
C TRP A 73 -39.54 38.59 48.85
N GLU A 74 -39.47 38.21 50.14
CA GLU A 74 -38.43 37.34 50.69
C GLU A 74 -38.84 35.85 50.64
N VAL A 75 -40.14 35.59 50.60
CA VAL A 75 -40.75 34.25 50.46
C VAL A 75 -40.45 33.63 49.09
N TYR A 76 -40.23 34.45 48.06
CA TYR A 76 -39.87 34.03 46.72
C TYR A 76 -38.48 34.55 46.33
N PRO A 77 -37.40 33.89 46.80
CA PRO A 77 -36.04 34.30 46.49
C PRO A 77 -35.77 34.47 45.00
N PHE A 78 -36.48 33.73 44.13
CA PHE A 78 -36.35 33.86 42.68
C PHE A 78 -37.64 33.43 41.98
N CYS A 79 -38.04 34.21 40.96
CA CYS A 79 -39.17 33.88 40.08
C CYS A 79 -38.73 33.86 38.62
N TYR A 80 -39.09 32.79 37.91
CA TYR A 80 -38.88 32.62 36.47
C TYR A 80 -40.23 32.44 35.79
N TYR A 81 -40.76 33.55 35.30
CA TYR A 81 -42.08 33.63 34.69
C TYR A 81 -42.02 33.23 33.22
N HIS A 82 -42.97 32.38 32.81
CA HIS A 82 -43.15 31.94 31.42
C HIS A 82 -41.85 31.48 30.74
N PRO A 83 -41.18 30.38 31.15
CA PRO A 83 -39.91 29.96 30.57
C PRO A 83 -40.03 29.71 29.05
N PHE A 84 -39.08 30.17 28.23
CA PHE A 84 -39.08 29.86 26.79
C PHE A 84 -38.89 28.36 26.52
N ARG A 85 -38.16 27.68 27.40
CA ARG A 85 -37.84 26.26 27.31
C ARG A 85 -38.31 25.55 28.57
N LYS A 86 -38.86 24.36 28.40
CA LYS A 86 -39.22 23.45 29.49
C LYS A 86 -38.02 23.25 30.40
N VAL A 87 -38.16 23.58 31.69
CA VAL A 87 -37.13 23.28 32.70
C VAL A 87 -37.36 21.86 33.18
N GLU A 88 -36.40 20.97 32.97
CA GLU A 88 -36.53 19.56 33.32
C GLU A 88 -36.27 19.35 34.82
N HIS A 89 -35.22 19.98 35.34
CA HIS A 89 -34.90 19.94 36.76
C HIS A 89 -34.10 21.17 37.22
N VAL A 90 -34.16 21.43 38.51
CA VAL A 90 -33.40 22.48 39.21
C VAL A 90 -32.52 21.85 40.28
N GLU A 91 -31.27 22.27 40.34
CA GLU A 91 -30.27 21.71 41.25
C GLU A 91 -29.85 22.75 42.29
N PHE A 92 -29.82 22.36 43.57
CA PHE A 92 -29.28 23.19 44.64
C PHE A 92 -28.05 22.53 45.23
N TYR A 93 -27.08 23.38 45.54
CA TYR A 93 -25.81 22.98 46.14
C TYR A 93 -25.63 23.71 47.47
N PHE A 94 -25.36 22.96 48.54
CA PHE A 94 -25.18 23.50 49.88
C PHE A 94 -23.80 23.14 50.42
N SER A 95 -23.32 23.92 51.39
CA SER A 95 -22.22 23.44 52.23
C SER A 95 -22.74 22.27 53.06
N SER A 96 -21.97 21.19 53.21
CA SER A 96 -22.36 20.09 54.11
C SER A 96 -22.42 20.50 55.58
N SER A 97 -21.81 21.63 55.95
CA SER A 97 -21.98 22.23 57.29
C SER A 97 -23.33 22.92 57.47
N ASP A 98 -24.03 23.25 56.39
CA ASP A 98 -25.39 23.76 56.41
C ASP A 98 -26.35 22.58 56.49
N THR A 99 -26.38 21.96 57.66
CA THR A 99 -27.19 20.76 57.90
C THR A 99 -28.66 21.00 57.72
N ASN A 100 -29.13 22.26 57.75
CA ASN A 100 -30.53 22.63 57.59
C ASN A 100 -30.90 23.03 56.15
N ASN A 101 -29.95 22.99 55.19
CA ASN A 101 -30.15 23.43 53.81
C ASN A 101 -30.75 24.84 53.72
N THR A 102 -30.25 25.73 54.56
CA THR A 102 -30.79 27.07 54.77
C THR A 102 -30.15 28.13 53.89
N ASN A 103 -28.99 27.84 53.31
CA ASN A 103 -28.10 28.75 52.61
C ASN A 103 -27.52 28.03 51.38
N PRO A 104 -28.31 27.88 50.30
CA PRO A 104 -27.77 27.35 49.06
C PRO A 104 -26.67 28.29 48.55
N LEU A 105 -25.62 27.69 48.00
CA LEU A 105 -24.47 28.38 47.44
C LEU A 105 -24.66 28.59 45.93
N VAL A 106 -25.08 27.55 45.22
CA VAL A 106 -25.26 27.53 43.76
C VAL A 106 -26.60 26.91 43.40
N VAL A 107 -27.22 27.42 42.34
CA VAL A 107 -28.44 26.88 41.73
C VAL A 107 -28.21 26.61 40.24
N GLY A 108 -28.57 25.42 39.77
CA GLY A 108 -28.49 24.99 38.38
C GLY A 108 -29.86 24.77 37.75
N PHE A 109 -29.99 25.07 36.46
CA PHE A 109 -31.21 24.85 35.66
C PHE A 109 -30.89 24.00 34.43
N ARG A 110 -31.55 22.85 34.31
CA ARG A 110 -31.58 22.05 33.07
C ARG A 110 -32.79 22.43 32.24
N GLN A 111 -32.59 22.81 30.98
CA GLN A 111 -33.67 23.13 30.06
C GLN A 111 -33.66 22.20 28.83
N GLU A 112 -34.85 21.79 28.39
CA GLU A 112 -35.03 20.92 27.24
C GLU A 112 -34.42 21.53 25.98
N GLY A 113 -33.73 20.68 25.20
CA GLY A 113 -33.05 21.08 23.97
C GLY A 113 -31.80 21.95 24.17
N LEU A 114 -31.30 22.13 25.41
CA LEU A 114 -29.95 22.64 25.67
C LEU A 114 -29.00 21.47 25.96
N LYS A 115 -27.77 21.60 25.46
CA LYS A 115 -26.72 20.60 25.69
C LYS A 115 -26.21 20.67 27.13
N ASP A 116 -26.02 21.89 27.64
CA ASP A 116 -25.38 22.16 28.93
C ASP A 116 -26.36 22.81 29.91
N ASP A 117 -26.13 22.54 31.20
CA ASP A 117 -26.87 23.13 32.31
C ASP A 117 -26.34 24.55 32.60
N VAL A 118 -27.22 25.41 33.10
CA VAL A 118 -26.90 26.82 33.40
C VAL A 118 -26.92 27.01 34.91
N TYR A 119 -25.80 27.48 35.48
CA TYR A 119 -25.64 27.63 36.93
C TYR A 119 -25.47 29.10 37.34
N TYR A 120 -25.89 29.43 38.56
CA TYR A 120 -25.75 30.74 39.17
C TYR A 120 -25.38 30.61 40.64
N THR A 121 -24.64 31.58 41.19
CA THR A 121 -24.58 31.74 42.65
C THR A 121 -25.97 32.08 43.17
N PHE A 122 -26.38 31.50 44.30
CA PHE A 122 -27.70 31.81 44.88
C PHE A 122 -27.81 33.29 45.26
N GLY A 123 -26.73 33.90 45.75
CA GLY A 123 -26.67 35.34 46.03
C GLY A 123 -27.00 36.20 44.81
N PHE A 124 -26.58 35.80 43.61
CA PHE A 124 -26.94 36.49 42.37
C PHE A 124 -28.43 36.35 42.00
N LEU A 125 -29.05 35.21 42.27
CA LEU A 125 -30.47 34.99 41.94
C LEU A 125 -31.43 35.60 42.96
N LYS A 126 -30.98 35.77 44.21
CA LYS A 126 -31.83 36.25 45.30
C LYS A 126 -32.47 37.60 44.97
N ASN A 127 -33.77 37.69 45.24
CA ASN A 127 -34.64 38.85 44.99
C ASN A 127 -34.80 39.23 43.51
N LYS A 128 -34.50 38.32 42.57
CA LYS A 128 -34.65 38.59 41.14
C LYS A 128 -35.87 37.89 40.55
N ARG A 129 -36.48 38.57 39.57
CA ARG A 129 -37.64 38.09 38.82
C ARG A 129 -37.36 38.26 37.34
N TYR A 130 -37.51 37.19 36.57
CA TYR A 130 -37.26 37.20 35.13
C TYR A 130 -38.46 36.65 34.38
N GLN A 131 -38.71 37.23 33.21
CA GLN A 131 -39.76 36.79 32.30
C GLN A 131 -39.10 36.23 31.04
N HIS A 132 -39.65 35.14 30.52
CA HIS A 132 -39.24 34.49 29.27
C HIS A 132 -37.88 33.77 29.27
N GLY A 133 -36.81 34.39 29.75
CA GLY A 133 -35.47 33.81 29.77
C GLY A 133 -34.76 33.92 31.12
N LEU A 134 -33.80 33.02 31.36
CA LEU A 134 -32.85 33.15 32.46
C LEU A 134 -31.84 34.29 32.17
N PRO A 135 -31.30 34.96 33.21
CA PRO A 135 -30.39 36.08 33.02
C PRO A 135 -29.10 35.70 32.31
N SER A 136 -28.80 36.40 31.22
CA SER A 136 -27.51 36.31 30.54
C SER A 136 -26.30 36.74 31.40
N PRO A 137 -26.36 37.75 32.30
CA PRO A 137 -25.26 38.01 33.21
C PRO A 137 -25.25 37.01 34.38
N GLY A 138 -24.05 36.64 34.83
CA GLY A 138 -23.85 35.93 36.11
C GLY A 138 -24.04 34.41 36.08
N TRP A 139 -24.34 33.81 34.93
CA TRP A 139 -24.34 32.36 34.80
C TRP A 139 -22.96 31.78 34.46
N PHE A 140 -22.79 30.50 34.79
CA PHE A 140 -21.60 29.72 34.48
C PHE A 140 -21.96 28.27 34.16
N LYS A 141 -20.96 27.53 33.65
CA LYS A 141 -21.12 26.15 33.17
C LYS A 141 -20.77 25.14 34.26
N ASP A 142 -21.20 23.89 34.08
CA ASP A 142 -20.95 22.78 35.01
C ASP A 142 -19.46 22.65 35.40
N GLY A 143 -18.55 22.86 34.45
CA GLY A 143 -17.10 22.80 34.67
C GLY A 143 -16.56 23.77 35.73
N ASP A 144 -17.26 24.88 35.98
CA ASP A 144 -16.89 25.91 36.95
C ASP A 144 -17.62 25.77 38.31
N VAL A 145 -18.63 24.90 38.42
CA VAL A 145 -19.48 24.77 39.62
C VAL A 145 -18.66 24.56 40.88
N LEU A 146 -17.69 23.65 40.86
CA LEU A 146 -16.85 23.38 42.02
C LEU A 146 -15.99 24.58 42.45
N ALA A 147 -15.46 25.35 41.48
CA ALA A 147 -14.68 26.55 41.80
C ALA A 147 -15.56 27.60 42.48
N VAL A 148 -16.77 27.80 41.99
CA VAL A 148 -17.75 28.72 42.57
C VAL A 148 -18.20 28.26 43.95
N LEU A 149 -18.45 26.96 44.15
CA LEU A 149 -18.83 26.41 45.46
C LEU A 149 -17.76 26.65 46.53
N LEU A 150 -16.49 26.46 46.17
CA LEU A 150 -15.37 26.76 47.06
C LEU A 150 -15.31 28.26 47.40
N GLU A 151 -15.52 29.12 46.41
CA GLU A 151 -15.55 30.56 46.61
C GLU A 151 -16.70 31.01 47.52
N GLU A 152 -17.93 30.59 47.22
CA GLU A 152 -19.14 30.94 47.98
C GLU A 152 -19.11 30.44 49.41
N LYS A 153 -18.50 29.28 49.66
CA LYS A 153 -18.37 28.70 51.00
C LYS A 153 -17.32 29.42 51.86
N TYR A 154 -16.18 29.77 51.28
CA TYR A 154 -15.03 30.25 52.05
C TYR A 154 -14.81 31.76 51.97
N ARG A 155 -15.64 32.50 51.21
CA ARG A 155 -15.79 33.98 51.18
C ARG A 155 -14.57 34.71 51.75
N ASP A 156 -13.45 34.72 51.02
CA ASP A 156 -12.18 35.42 51.32
C ASP A 156 -10.97 34.57 51.74
N LYS A 157 -11.13 33.28 52.03
CA LYS A 157 -9.95 32.41 52.14
C LYS A 157 -9.45 32.10 50.74
N ASN A 158 -8.30 32.68 50.39
CA ASN A 158 -7.46 32.34 49.24
C ASN A 158 -7.34 30.81 49.09
N LYS A 159 -8.27 30.16 48.38
CA LYS A 159 -8.32 28.71 48.16
C LYS A 159 -8.40 28.46 46.67
N VAL A 160 -7.31 27.94 46.12
CA VAL A 160 -7.14 27.75 44.68
C VAL A 160 -7.51 26.31 44.33
N LEU A 161 -8.21 26.10 43.21
CA LEU A 161 -8.54 24.78 42.68
C LEU A 161 -7.61 24.48 41.50
N ILE A 162 -6.90 23.34 41.52
CA ILE A 162 -6.02 22.88 40.44
C ILE A 162 -6.76 21.84 39.60
N TYR A 163 -6.65 21.93 38.27
CA TYR A 163 -7.35 21.07 37.31
C TYR A 163 -6.36 20.20 36.53
N PRO A 164 -6.05 18.97 36.98
CA PRO A 164 -5.15 18.05 36.26
C PRO A 164 -5.59 17.70 34.85
N SER A 165 -6.88 17.77 34.53
CA SER A 165 -7.35 17.46 33.18
C SER A 165 -7.08 18.57 32.16
N LEU A 166 -6.67 19.77 32.60
CA LEU A 166 -6.47 20.92 31.72
C LEU A 166 -5.04 20.91 31.13
N LYS A 167 -4.92 20.41 29.91
CA LYS A 167 -3.66 20.29 29.16
C LYS A 167 -3.72 21.17 27.89
N PRO A 168 -3.32 22.46 27.95
CA PRO A 168 -3.26 23.30 26.75
C PRO A 168 -2.24 22.71 25.75
N VAL A 169 -2.67 22.51 24.50
CA VAL A 169 -1.81 21.98 23.42
C VAL A 169 -0.80 23.04 22.99
N ASP A 170 -1.25 24.28 22.82
CA ASP A 170 -0.43 25.42 22.44
C ASP A 170 -0.59 26.57 23.45
N GLY A 171 0.54 27.18 23.83
CA GLY A 171 0.57 28.36 24.71
C GLY A 171 0.18 28.09 26.17
N SER A 172 -0.72 28.92 26.70
CA SER A 172 -1.16 28.86 28.10
C SER A 172 -2.67 29.05 28.20
N ALA A 173 -3.31 28.37 29.15
CA ALA A 173 -4.72 28.57 29.49
C ALA A 173 -4.85 29.19 30.88
N LYS A 174 -5.84 30.05 31.08
CA LYS A 174 -6.14 30.65 32.38
C LYS A 174 -7.46 30.11 32.93
N TYR A 175 -7.51 29.89 34.24
CA TYR A 175 -8.70 29.35 34.92
C TYR A 175 -8.72 29.71 36.42
N PRO A 176 -9.86 29.54 37.12
CA PRO A 176 -11.21 29.34 36.55
C PRO A 176 -11.62 30.52 35.66
N SER A 177 -12.64 30.33 34.83
CA SER A 177 -13.08 31.38 33.88
C SER A 177 -13.89 32.50 34.54
N ILE A 178 -14.34 32.27 35.77
CA ILE A 178 -15.28 33.10 36.52
C ILE A 178 -14.93 33.16 38.02
N GLY A 179 -15.60 34.05 38.75
CA GLY A 179 -15.42 34.26 40.19
C GLY A 179 -14.27 35.21 40.55
N LYS A 180 -14.06 35.47 41.84
CA LYS A 180 -12.98 36.31 42.40
C LYS A 180 -11.59 35.80 42.04
N PHE A 181 -11.48 34.49 41.79
CA PHE A 181 -10.26 33.83 41.34
C PHE A 181 -10.16 33.67 39.83
N ALA A 182 -11.06 34.29 39.05
CA ALA A 182 -11.03 34.22 37.59
C ALA A 182 -9.64 34.55 37.04
N ASN A 183 -9.15 33.69 36.15
CA ASN A 183 -7.88 33.84 35.44
C ASN A 183 -6.63 33.98 36.34
N ARG A 184 -6.72 33.62 37.63
CA ARG A 184 -5.60 33.70 38.58
C ARG A 184 -4.69 32.47 38.60
N ILE A 185 -5.01 31.45 37.80
CA ILE A 185 -4.12 30.32 37.58
C ILE A 185 -3.86 30.23 36.08
N THR A 186 -2.59 30.17 35.71
CA THR A 186 -2.16 29.99 34.33
C THR A 186 -1.51 28.62 34.22
N VAL A 187 -2.07 27.73 33.40
CA VAL A 187 -1.44 26.47 33.04
C VAL A 187 -0.73 26.60 31.70
N SER A 188 0.49 26.08 31.63
CA SER A 188 1.28 26.01 30.40
C SER A 188 2.09 24.73 30.38
N LYS A 189 2.33 24.19 29.19
CA LYS A 189 3.27 23.09 29.01
C LYS A 189 4.70 23.61 29.19
N SER A 190 5.47 23.03 30.13
CA SER A 190 6.85 23.43 30.39
C SER A 190 7.75 23.11 29.21
N GLN A 191 8.68 24.02 28.90
CA GLN A 191 9.76 23.79 27.94
C GLN A 191 11.09 23.42 28.62
N LYS A 192 11.11 23.24 29.95
CA LYS A 192 12.34 22.96 30.69
C LYS A 192 12.97 21.63 30.27
N SER A 193 14.25 21.66 29.93
CA SER A 193 15.07 20.48 29.61
C SER A 193 15.40 19.69 30.88
N GLY A 194 15.22 18.36 30.87
CA GLY A 194 15.60 17.48 31.97
C GLY A 194 14.78 16.20 32.09
N HIS A 195 13.56 16.18 31.54
CA HIS A 195 12.67 15.01 31.55
C HIS A 195 12.13 14.70 30.16
N ASN A 196 13.03 14.32 29.24
CA ASN A 196 12.75 14.24 27.79
C ASN A 196 11.58 13.32 27.39
N TYR A 197 11.18 12.40 28.28
CA TYR A 197 10.14 11.39 28.07
C TYR A 197 8.82 11.70 28.79
N PHE A 198 8.72 12.85 29.46
CA PHE A 198 7.54 13.22 30.24
C PHE A 198 7.12 14.66 29.90
N ASP A 199 5.81 14.88 29.79
CA ASP A 199 5.25 16.22 29.65
C ASP A 199 4.97 16.81 31.03
N ILE A 200 5.29 18.09 31.21
CA ILE A 200 5.06 18.82 32.46
C ILE A 200 4.08 19.94 32.19
N TYR A 201 2.99 19.99 32.95
CA TYR A 201 2.05 21.11 32.92
C TYR A 201 2.17 21.90 34.22
N GLU A 202 2.62 23.14 34.11
CA GLU A 202 2.90 24.03 35.24
C GLU A 202 1.66 24.89 35.50
N HIS A 203 0.98 24.65 36.63
CA HIS A 203 -0.17 25.44 37.06
C HIS A 203 0.32 26.60 37.95
N ASN A 204 0.70 27.70 37.31
CA ASN A 204 1.23 28.90 37.94
C ASN A 204 0.11 29.70 38.61
N ILE A 205 0.25 29.91 39.91
CA ILE A 205 -0.70 30.67 40.73
C ILE A 205 -0.29 32.15 40.70
N ASP A 206 -1.27 33.06 40.58
CA ASP A 206 -1.06 34.51 40.65
C ASP A 206 -0.14 34.87 41.83
N PRO A 207 0.99 35.56 41.58
CA PRO A 207 1.98 35.92 42.60
C PRO A 207 1.41 36.74 43.77
N ASN A 208 0.28 37.41 43.58
CA ASN A 208 -0.37 38.18 44.64
C ASN A 208 -1.13 37.29 45.63
N LEU A 209 -1.41 36.04 45.27
CA LEU A 209 -2.07 35.09 46.15
C LEU A 209 -1.06 34.47 47.12
N LYS A 210 -1.42 34.48 48.41
CA LYS A 210 -0.66 33.85 49.49
C LYS A 210 -1.26 32.47 49.80
N GLN A 211 -0.88 31.47 49.00
CA GLN A 211 -1.43 30.12 49.10
C GLN A 211 -0.58 29.23 50.00
N ARG A 212 -1.23 28.50 50.92
CA ARG A 212 -0.62 27.47 51.78
C ARG A 212 -1.34 26.12 51.68
N SER A 213 -2.33 26.06 50.82
CA SER A 213 -3.23 24.93 50.65
C SER A 213 -3.99 25.14 49.35
N PHE A 214 -4.39 24.07 48.70
CA PHE A 214 -5.18 24.13 47.48
C PHE A 214 -6.11 22.94 47.41
N TYR A 215 -7.11 23.02 46.55
CA TYR A 215 -7.95 21.90 46.18
C TYR A 215 -7.44 21.30 44.89
N LEU A 216 -7.35 19.98 44.83
CA LEU A 216 -7.01 19.24 43.62
C LEU A 216 -8.29 18.60 43.07
N LYS A 217 -8.68 18.94 41.84
CA LYS A 217 -9.83 18.31 41.19
C LYS A 217 -9.48 16.87 40.80
N TYR A 218 -10.35 15.92 41.17
CA TYR A 218 -10.23 14.51 40.81
C TYR A 218 -11.61 13.97 40.40
N ASN A 219 -11.82 13.79 39.09
CA ASN A 219 -13.14 13.50 38.52
C ASN A 219 -14.17 14.58 38.92
N THR A 220 -15.27 14.17 39.57
CA THR A 220 -16.29 15.06 40.14
C THR A 220 -15.99 15.48 41.59
N ASN A 221 -14.90 14.98 42.18
CA ASN A 221 -14.53 15.22 43.57
C ASN A 221 -13.37 16.22 43.68
N CYS A 222 -13.09 16.69 44.90
CA CYS A 222 -11.88 17.44 45.18
C CYS A 222 -11.18 16.93 46.45
N LEU A 223 -9.86 17.08 46.45
CA LEU A 223 -9.00 16.74 47.57
C LEU A 223 -8.42 18.04 48.12
N TYR A 224 -8.61 18.29 49.41
CA TYR A 224 -7.96 19.42 50.06
C TYR A 224 -6.54 19.05 50.43
N ILE A 225 -5.56 19.71 49.81
CA ILE A 225 -4.14 19.52 50.08
C ILE A 225 -3.68 20.63 51.02
N ASN A 226 -3.32 20.23 52.24
CA ASN A 226 -2.79 21.11 53.26
C ASN A 226 -1.26 21.01 53.26
N CYS A 227 -0.59 22.10 52.87
CA CYS A 227 0.87 22.11 52.79
C CYS A 227 1.57 22.26 54.15
N GLY A 228 0.81 22.40 55.25
CA GLY A 228 1.36 22.48 56.61
C GLY A 228 2.38 23.60 56.78
N THR A 229 3.46 23.32 57.51
CA THR A 229 4.58 24.25 57.74
C THR A 229 5.55 24.35 56.55
N LYS A 230 5.42 23.49 55.55
CA LYS A 230 6.40 23.31 54.48
C LYS A 230 6.59 24.54 53.59
N PHE A 231 5.53 25.35 53.46
CA PHE A 231 5.53 26.62 52.74
C PHE A 231 5.07 27.79 53.62
N GLN A 232 5.39 27.74 54.92
CA GLN A 232 4.90 28.71 55.90
C GLN A 232 5.39 30.14 55.62
N SER A 233 6.65 30.32 55.24
CA SER A 233 7.25 31.61 54.87
C SER A 233 7.11 31.95 53.39
N ASP A 234 7.19 30.94 52.51
CA ASP A 234 7.47 31.18 51.08
C ASP A 234 6.23 31.10 50.18
N PHE A 235 5.12 30.54 50.68
CA PHE A 235 3.88 30.30 49.93
C PHE A 235 4.05 29.43 48.67
N LEU A 236 2.95 28.81 48.22
CA LEU A 236 2.90 28.05 46.97
C LEU A 236 2.89 29.00 45.77
N ASN A 237 3.73 28.72 44.79
CA ASN A 237 3.86 29.45 43.52
C ASN A 237 3.24 28.69 42.35
N SER A 238 3.55 27.40 42.21
CA SER A 238 2.96 26.56 41.16
C SER A 238 2.73 25.13 41.64
N VAL A 239 1.86 24.45 40.90
CA VAL A 239 1.68 22.99 40.97
C VAL A 239 2.03 22.41 39.61
N ASP A 240 3.09 21.63 39.55
CA ASP A 240 3.61 21.02 38.34
C ASP A 240 3.07 19.58 38.23
N LEU A 241 2.45 19.23 37.12
CA LEU A 241 1.88 17.89 36.90
C LEU A 241 2.63 17.17 35.78
N TYR A 242 3.14 15.99 36.08
CA TYR A 242 3.97 15.19 35.18
C TYR A 242 3.15 14.08 34.52
N TYR A 243 3.22 13.95 33.21
CA TYR A 243 2.49 12.96 32.42
C TYR A 243 3.46 12.17 31.52
N PRO A 244 3.12 10.93 31.15
CA PRO A 244 3.82 10.27 30.05
C PRO A 244 3.71 11.09 28.76
N LYS A 245 4.84 11.23 28.07
CA LYS A 245 4.86 11.84 26.74
C LYS A 245 4.32 10.83 25.71
N ASN A 246 3.68 11.33 24.65
CA ASN A 246 3.13 10.54 23.55
C ASN A 246 2.02 9.54 23.91
N VAL A 247 1.43 9.67 25.11
CA VAL A 247 0.24 8.93 25.54
C VAL A 247 -0.81 9.94 25.96
N ASP A 248 -2.06 9.80 25.49
CA ASP A 248 -3.16 10.65 25.97
C ASP A 248 -3.63 10.21 27.37
N SER A 249 -2.77 10.44 28.36
CA SER A 249 -3.10 10.18 29.77
C SER A 249 -3.94 11.31 30.34
N LYS A 250 -5.01 10.95 31.06
CA LYS A 250 -5.78 11.89 31.90
C LYS A 250 -5.25 11.98 33.33
N THR A 251 -4.30 11.13 33.69
CA THR A 251 -3.83 10.96 35.07
C THR A 251 -2.34 11.32 35.15
N PRO A 252 -1.96 12.29 36.01
CA PRO A 252 -0.56 12.57 36.29
C PRO A 252 0.13 11.36 36.95
N LEU A 253 1.43 11.25 36.74
CA LEU A 253 2.32 10.31 37.43
C LEU A 253 2.75 10.89 38.79
N VAL A 254 3.21 12.14 38.76
CA VAL A 254 3.79 12.87 39.90
C VAL A 254 3.23 14.29 39.94
N ILE A 255 3.04 14.81 41.15
CA ILE A 255 2.77 16.22 41.42
C ILE A 255 4.01 16.86 42.05
N GLY A 256 4.45 17.98 41.49
CA GLY A 256 5.49 18.86 42.04
C GLY A 256 4.86 20.10 42.63
N LEU A 257 5.25 20.48 43.84
CA LEU A 257 4.83 21.71 44.49
C LEU A 257 6.02 22.65 44.51
N VAL A 258 5.87 23.82 43.89
CA VAL A 258 6.93 24.82 43.79
C VAL A 258 6.54 26.02 44.63
N SER A 259 7.41 26.43 45.53
CA SER A 259 7.23 27.62 46.37
C SER A 259 7.77 28.89 45.70
N LYS A 260 7.47 30.08 46.23
CA LYS A 260 7.92 31.35 45.62
C LYS A 260 9.43 31.57 45.67
N ASN A 261 10.16 30.90 46.57
CA ASN A 261 11.62 30.92 46.57
C ASN A 261 12.25 29.82 45.68
N GLY A 262 11.43 29.06 44.96
CA GLY A 262 11.90 28.01 44.05
C GLY A 262 12.11 26.64 44.70
N ARG A 263 11.89 26.46 46.01
CA ARG A 263 11.93 25.13 46.62
C ARG A 263 10.85 24.24 46.03
N LYS A 264 11.23 23.03 45.63
CA LYS A 264 10.35 22.01 45.03
C LYS A 264 10.17 20.82 45.97
N SER A 265 8.96 20.27 45.98
CA SER A 265 8.62 19.04 46.69
C SER A 265 7.76 18.16 45.79
N TYR A 266 8.11 16.88 45.67
CA TYR A 266 7.48 15.97 44.73
C TYR A 266 6.78 14.82 45.42
N TYR A 267 5.64 14.39 44.88
CA TYR A 267 4.83 13.31 45.44
C TYR A 267 4.18 12.49 44.31
N THR A 268 4.02 11.19 44.53
CA THR A 268 3.29 10.35 43.58
C THR A 268 1.82 10.74 43.56
N TYR A 269 1.25 10.97 42.37
CA TYR A 269 -0.14 11.39 42.24
C TYR A 269 -1.10 10.31 42.78
N LYS A 270 -0.77 9.04 42.54
CA LYS A 270 -1.52 7.88 43.04
C LYS A 270 -1.64 7.86 44.56
N GLU A 271 -0.56 8.13 45.30
CA GLU A 271 -0.58 8.16 46.77
C GLU A 271 -1.56 9.21 47.31
N ILE A 272 -1.68 10.35 46.63
CA ILE A 272 -2.61 11.42 47.00
C ILE A 272 -4.05 10.99 46.76
N VAL A 273 -4.37 10.43 45.59
CA VAL A 273 -5.75 10.06 45.27
C VAL A 273 -6.21 8.80 46.02
N ASP A 274 -5.32 7.83 46.25
CA ASP A 274 -5.64 6.55 46.90
C ASP A 274 -5.97 6.72 48.40
N LYS A 275 -5.44 7.76 49.06
CA LYS A 275 -5.82 8.06 50.44
C LYS A 275 -7.32 8.30 50.60
N ASN A 276 -7.99 8.80 49.56
CA ASN A 276 -9.43 9.01 49.50
C ASN A 276 -10.00 9.71 50.77
N LYS A 277 -9.21 10.61 51.36
CA LYS A 277 -9.58 11.44 52.52
C LYS A 277 -9.89 12.85 52.05
N GLY A 278 -10.88 13.49 52.67
CA GLY A 278 -11.28 14.85 52.32
C GLY A 278 -10.19 15.91 52.54
N GLU A 279 -9.24 15.64 53.44
CA GLU A 279 -8.05 16.46 53.69
C GLU A 279 -6.81 15.56 53.71
N ILE A 280 -5.73 16.04 53.08
CA ILE A 280 -4.42 15.39 53.04
C ILE A 280 -3.38 16.39 53.55
N LEU A 281 -2.69 16.02 54.64
CA LEU A 281 -1.51 16.74 55.10
C LEU A 281 -0.27 16.21 54.36
N LEU A 282 0.54 17.11 53.79
CA LEU A 282 1.77 16.73 53.07
C LEU A 282 2.79 15.97 53.93
N SER A 283 2.77 16.15 55.25
CA SER A 283 3.62 15.42 56.19
C SER A 283 3.30 13.93 56.27
N GLU A 284 2.11 13.53 55.82
CA GLU A 284 1.72 12.13 55.78
C GLU A 284 2.07 11.43 54.45
N LEU A 285 2.67 12.16 53.50
CA LEU A 285 3.04 11.64 52.18
C LEU A 285 4.54 11.44 52.10
N LYS A 286 4.98 10.43 51.34
CA LYS A 286 6.40 10.22 51.08
C LYS A 286 6.89 11.22 50.03
N GLU A 287 7.75 12.15 50.44
CA GLU A 287 8.40 13.08 49.52
C GLU A 287 9.42 12.38 48.63
N ILE A 288 9.42 12.72 47.35
CA ILE A 288 10.40 12.32 46.36
C ILE A 288 11.45 13.42 46.26
N TYR A 289 12.72 13.05 46.43
CA TYR A 289 13.85 13.96 46.21
C TYR A 289 14.07 14.21 44.72
N GLU A 290 14.49 15.43 44.35
CA GLU A 290 14.65 15.85 42.94
C GLU A 290 15.59 14.92 42.15
N ASN A 291 16.68 14.43 42.76
CA ASN A 291 17.59 13.45 42.15
C ASN A 291 16.95 12.08 41.87
N ASN A 292 15.86 11.74 42.55
CA ASN A 292 15.11 10.48 42.37
C ASN A 292 13.84 10.68 41.52
N LEU A 293 13.54 11.90 41.09
CA LEU A 293 12.31 12.23 40.37
C LEU A 293 12.19 11.44 39.06
N GLU A 294 13.24 11.41 38.24
CA GLU A 294 13.21 10.71 36.95
C GLU A 294 13.01 9.19 37.12
N ALA A 295 13.72 8.57 38.08
CA ALA A 295 13.54 7.15 38.41
C ALA A 295 12.12 6.86 38.90
N THR A 296 11.53 7.78 39.68
CA THR A 296 10.15 7.65 40.15
C THR A 296 9.15 7.80 39.02
N LEU A 297 9.35 8.76 38.10
CA LEU A 297 8.50 8.93 36.91
C LEU A 297 8.50 7.67 36.04
N LYS A 298 9.68 7.08 35.78
CA LYS A 298 9.80 5.79 35.06
C LYS A 298 9.06 4.67 35.78
N THR A 299 9.25 4.56 37.10
CA THR A 299 8.61 3.52 37.91
C THR A 299 7.09 3.63 37.92
N GLU A 300 6.55 4.85 38.12
CA GLU A 300 5.10 5.06 38.11
C GLU A 300 4.51 4.89 36.72
N ASN A 301 5.23 5.31 35.67
CA ASN A 301 4.81 5.05 34.30
C ASN A 301 4.77 3.54 33.99
N ASP A 302 5.80 2.78 34.36
CA ASP A 302 5.87 1.33 34.13
C ASP A 302 4.78 0.57 34.91
N LYS A 303 4.31 1.10 36.05
CA LYS A 303 3.17 0.53 36.81
C LYS A 303 1.84 0.74 36.10
N ILE A 304 1.63 1.91 35.51
CA ILE A 304 0.36 2.27 34.85
C ILE A 304 0.33 1.71 33.41
N TYR A 305 1.46 1.74 32.73
CA TYR A 305 1.66 1.33 31.34
C TYR A 305 2.77 0.27 31.26
N PRO A 306 2.46 -1.00 31.61
CA PRO A 306 3.45 -2.08 31.66
C PRO A 306 3.92 -2.56 30.27
N THR A 307 3.33 -2.04 29.20
CA THR A 307 3.59 -2.40 27.81
C THR A 307 4.59 -1.45 27.16
N VAL A 308 5.58 -1.99 26.46
CA VAL A 308 6.54 -1.21 25.68
C VAL A 308 5.94 -0.86 24.32
N SER A 309 5.77 0.42 24.05
CA SER A 309 5.20 0.94 22.81
C SER A 309 6.29 1.25 21.76
N PHE A 310 6.22 0.59 20.60
CA PHE A 310 7.02 0.92 19.41
C PHE A 310 6.26 1.92 18.53
N MET A 311 6.67 3.18 18.51
CA MET A 311 6.07 4.24 17.70
C MET A 311 6.80 4.35 16.36
N ILE A 312 6.22 3.79 15.31
CA ILE A 312 6.92 3.54 14.04
C ILE A 312 7.14 4.80 13.20
N GLU A 313 6.49 5.91 13.51
CA GLU A 313 6.74 7.19 12.84
C GLU A 313 8.00 7.91 13.36
N GLN A 314 8.58 7.47 14.47
CA GLN A 314 9.65 8.18 15.15
C GLN A 314 11.03 7.83 14.58
N LYS A 315 11.79 8.86 14.19
CA LYS A 315 13.18 8.72 13.71
C LYS A 315 14.25 8.95 14.78
N VAL A 316 13.83 9.27 16.00
CA VAL A 316 14.70 9.55 17.15
C VAL A 316 14.16 8.88 18.41
N THR A 317 15.02 8.68 19.40
CA THR A 317 14.67 8.09 20.70
C THR A 317 13.56 8.89 21.39
N TYR A 318 12.42 8.25 21.64
CA TYR A 318 11.19 8.88 22.13
C TYR A 318 10.70 8.35 23.48
N SER A 319 11.31 7.28 23.99
CA SER A 319 10.98 6.63 25.26
C SER A 319 12.25 6.16 25.94
N TYR A 320 12.27 6.16 27.27
CA TYR A 320 13.37 5.57 28.05
C TYR A 320 13.43 4.04 27.93
N GLN A 321 12.44 3.41 27.27
CA GLN A 321 12.36 1.96 27.05
C GLN A 321 12.91 1.54 25.67
N ILE A 322 13.02 2.48 24.72
CA ILE A 322 13.37 2.22 23.32
C ILE A 322 14.51 3.13 22.88
N ASN A 323 15.52 2.55 22.23
CA ASN A 323 16.54 3.26 21.47
C ASN A 323 16.17 3.25 19.98
N VAL A 324 16.33 4.38 19.28
CA VAL A 324 16.12 4.46 17.83
C VAL A 324 17.44 4.78 17.15
N SER A 325 17.84 3.95 16.19
CA SER A 325 19.05 4.16 15.39
C SER A 325 18.75 4.09 13.89
N ASN A 326 19.37 4.97 13.12
CA ASN A 326 19.37 4.85 11.66
C ASN A 326 20.39 3.78 11.25
N LYS A 327 19.94 2.75 10.53
CA LYS A 327 20.77 1.69 9.96
C LYS A 327 20.52 1.58 8.45
N ASN A 328 20.71 2.69 7.72
CA ASN A 328 20.58 2.73 6.27
C ASN A 328 21.43 1.63 5.60
N ASP A 329 20.81 0.89 4.68
CA ASP A 329 21.44 -0.16 3.90
C ASP A 329 21.52 0.29 2.44
N TYR A 330 22.75 0.42 1.92
CA TYR A 330 22.98 0.84 0.53
C TYR A 330 22.32 -0.11 -0.49
N LYS A 331 22.04 -1.35 -0.10
CA LYS A 331 21.37 -2.35 -0.94
C LYS A 331 19.88 -2.07 -1.13
N LEU A 332 19.30 -1.16 -0.34
CA LEU A 332 17.89 -0.77 -0.43
C LEU A 332 17.70 0.53 -1.24
N ASN A 333 18.60 0.86 -2.16
CA ASN A 333 18.41 1.91 -3.18
C ASN A 333 17.84 3.25 -2.64
N GLY A 334 18.36 3.69 -1.49
CA GLY A 334 17.97 4.96 -0.85
C GLY A 334 16.80 4.89 0.13
N PHE A 335 16.07 3.78 0.24
CA PHE A 335 15.07 3.60 1.28
C PHE A 335 15.73 3.62 2.68
N GLU A 336 15.23 4.44 3.58
CA GLU A 336 15.81 4.57 4.92
C GLU A 336 15.32 3.47 5.85
N LYS A 337 16.19 3.01 6.74
CA LYS A 337 15.86 2.01 7.76
C LYS A 337 16.14 2.56 9.15
N TYR A 338 15.11 2.62 9.98
CA TYR A 338 15.21 2.94 11.40
C TYR A 338 14.95 1.70 12.25
N VAL A 339 15.81 1.49 13.24
CA VAL A 339 15.77 0.32 14.10
C VAL A 339 15.41 0.76 15.50
N HIS A 340 14.22 0.36 15.92
CA HIS A 340 13.67 0.63 17.24
C HIS A 340 14.02 -0.58 18.12
N GLU A 341 15.07 -0.46 18.90
CA GLU A 341 15.58 -1.51 19.76
C GLU A 341 15.18 -1.26 21.21
N ARG A 342 14.75 -2.32 21.89
CA ARG A 342 14.41 -2.22 23.30
C ARG A 342 15.65 -2.29 24.19
N TYR A 343 15.67 -1.51 25.27
CA TYR A 343 16.70 -1.66 26.32
C TYR A 343 16.54 -2.99 27.09
N ASP A 344 17.66 -3.56 27.51
CA ASP A 344 17.75 -4.90 28.11
C ASP A 344 16.81 -5.11 29.31
N GLN A 345 16.70 -4.12 30.19
CA GLN A 345 15.84 -4.18 31.38
C GLN A 345 14.33 -4.29 31.08
N TYR A 346 13.91 -4.11 29.82
CA TYR A 346 12.52 -4.22 29.39
C TYR A 346 12.26 -5.44 28.49
N LYS A 347 13.25 -6.32 28.24
CA LYS A 347 13.13 -7.46 27.29
C LYS A 347 11.90 -8.34 27.53
N ASP A 348 11.57 -8.62 28.79
CA ASP A 348 10.44 -9.50 29.14
C ASP A 348 9.08 -8.80 29.18
N LYS A 349 9.02 -7.49 28.92
CA LYS A 349 7.77 -6.72 28.96
C LYS A 349 6.93 -6.93 27.69
N PRO A 350 5.60 -7.03 27.80
CA PRO A 350 4.73 -7.11 26.64
C PRO A 350 4.92 -5.87 25.76
N SER A 351 4.64 -6.02 24.47
CA SER A 351 4.89 -4.98 23.47
C SER A 351 3.62 -4.61 22.73
N GLU A 352 3.60 -3.40 22.20
CA GLU A 352 2.65 -3.00 21.17
C GLU A 352 3.33 -2.12 20.14
N VAL A 353 2.75 -2.05 18.94
CA VAL A 353 3.25 -1.21 17.85
C VAL A 353 2.17 -0.19 17.50
N LEU A 354 2.54 1.08 17.52
CA LEU A 354 1.67 2.23 17.36
C LEU A 354 2.14 3.08 16.17
N TYR A 355 1.19 3.72 15.51
CA TYR A 355 1.43 4.74 14.49
C TYR A 355 0.64 6.00 14.86
N TYR A 356 1.35 7.10 15.14
CA TYR A 356 0.79 8.33 15.70
C TYR A 356 -0.09 8.07 16.94
N GLY A 357 0.40 7.22 17.85
CA GLY A 357 -0.28 6.84 19.10
C GLY A 357 -1.51 5.92 18.91
N LYS A 358 -1.88 5.56 17.68
CA LYS A 358 -2.97 4.62 17.39
C LYS A 358 -2.43 3.22 17.16
N LYS A 359 -3.17 2.21 17.62
CA LYS A 359 -2.83 0.80 17.36
C LYS A 359 -2.93 0.52 15.86
N LEU A 360 -1.94 -0.19 15.34
CA LEU A 360 -1.95 -0.68 13.96
C LEU A 360 -3.11 -1.65 13.74
N LEU A 361 -3.64 -1.69 12.51
CA LEU A 361 -4.71 -2.61 12.11
C LEU A 361 -4.18 -3.55 11.02
N VAL A 362 -4.49 -4.85 11.14
CA VAL A 362 -4.13 -5.88 10.16
C VAL A 362 -5.37 -6.66 9.73
N ARG A 363 -5.33 -7.19 8.50
CA ARG A 363 -6.38 -8.05 7.96
C ARG A 363 -6.32 -9.42 8.63
N GLY A 364 -7.37 -9.79 9.39
CA GLY A 364 -7.45 -11.08 10.07
C GLY A 364 -7.63 -12.26 9.10
N GLU A 365 -7.03 -13.42 9.44
CA GLU A 365 -7.03 -14.63 8.59
C GLU A 365 -8.43 -15.26 8.41
N SER A 366 -9.33 -15.10 9.39
CA SER A 366 -10.54 -15.91 9.50
C SER A 366 -11.80 -15.29 8.87
N ARG A 367 -11.79 -14.01 8.47
CA ARG A 367 -12.92 -13.37 7.77
C ARG A 367 -12.42 -12.25 6.85
N ARG A 368 -12.62 -12.39 5.52
CA ARG A 368 -12.16 -11.45 4.47
C ARG A 368 -12.58 -9.97 4.62
N ASN A 369 -13.37 -9.60 5.63
CA ASN A 369 -13.83 -8.23 5.87
C ASN A 369 -13.83 -7.79 7.36
N VAL A 370 -13.29 -8.58 8.29
CA VAL A 370 -13.25 -8.19 9.71
C VAL A 370 -11.92 -7.51 10.01
N ARG A 371 -12.01 -6.28 10.52
CA ARG A 371 -10.90 -5.42 10.90
C ARG A 371 -10.60 -5.68 12.37
N GLU A 372 -9.43 -6.20 12.68
CA GLU A 372 -9.02 -6.45 14.06
C GLU A 372 -7.81 -5.57 14.39
N GLY A 373 -7.80 -5.03 15.61
CA GLY A 373 -6.62 -4.35 16.12
C GLY A 373 -5.56 -5.39 16.43
N PHE A 374 -4.58 -5.54 15.53
CA PHE A 374 -3.34 -6.34 15.63
C PHE A 374 -3.26 -7.28 16.85
N SER A 375 -4.20 -8.22 16.96
CA SER A 375 -4.44 -9.03 18.17
C SER A 375 -3.31 -10.03 18.40
N GLU A 376 -2.50 -10.28 17.35
CA GLU A 376 -1.35 -11.19 17.33
C GLU A 376 -0.01 -10.55 17.72
N LEU A 377 0.12 -9.21 17.74
CA LEU A 377 1.33 -8.56 18.23
C LEU A 377 1.37 -8.42 19.77
N LYS A 378 0.48 -9.11 20.49
CA LYS A 378 0.65 -9.28 21.93
C LYS A 378 1.76 -10.29 22.19
N GLY A 379 2.99 -9.83 22.02
CA GLY A 379 4.21 -10.58 22.25
C GLY A 379 5.31 -9.70 22.83
N THR A 380 6.43 -10.31 23.20
CA THR A 380 7.65 -9.63 23.65
C THR A 380 8.56 -9.44 22.43
N PHE A 381 8.80 -8.20 21.99
CA PHE A 381 9.62 -7.86 20.82
C PHE A 381 10.99 -7.36 21.24
N ASN A 382 12.03 -7.84 20.56
CA ASN A 382 13.38 -7.33 20.74
C ASN A 382 13.55 -6.00 20.00
N SER A 383 13.06 -5.93 18.77
CA SER A 383 13.13 -4.73 17.94
C SER A 383 12.03 -4.68 16.89
N VAL A 384 11.76 -3.47 16.42
CA VAL A 384 10.93 -3.19 15.26
C VAL A 384 11.75 -2.36 14.29
N ASN A 385 12.00 -2.90 13.10
CA ASN A 385 12.69 -2.19 12.04
C ASN A 385 11.64 -1.54 11.13
N VAL A 386 11.77 -0.26 10.87
CA VAL A 386 10.82 0.53 10.08
C VAL A 386 11.55 1.06 8.85
N PHE A 387 10.95 0.82 7.68
CA PHE A 387 11.47 1.26 6.40
C PHE A 387 10.62 2.42 5.87
N PHE A 388 11.27 3.53 5.49
CA PHE A 388 10.62 4.76 5.04
C PHE A 388 10.82 4.98 3.55
N GLY A 389 9.86 5.65 2.92
CA GLY A 389 9.88 5.96 1.50
C GLY A 389 10.96 6.98 1.12
N ILE A 390 11.38 6.92 -0.15
CA ILE A 390 12.33 7.89 -0.74
C ILE A 390 11.66 9.18 -1.20
N LYS A 391 10.31 9.20 -1.31
CA LYS A 391 9.54 10.38 -1.71
C LYS A 391 8.93 11.12 -0.53
N ASP A 392 8.38 10.36 0.41
CA ASP A 392 7.91 10.86 1.69
C ASP A 392 8.70 10.14 2.78
N GLU A 393 9.76 10.81 3.22
CA GLU A 393 10.65 10.32 4.26
C GLU A 393 9.93 10.15 5.61
N ASN A 394 8.73 10.72 5.80
CA ASN A 394 7.97 10.62 7.04
C ASN A 394 6.92 9.50 7.02
N THR A 395 6.71 8.84 5.88
CA THR A 395 5.76 7.73 5.77
C THR A 395 6.47 6.38 5.92
N PRO A 396 6.17 5.62 7.00
CA PRO A 396 6.55 4.22 7.10
C PRO A 396 5.89 3.41 5.98
N LEU A 397 6.67 2.60 5.27
CA LEU A 397 6.20 1.73 4.18
C LEU A 397 6.12 0.27 4.61
N ILE A 398 7.15 -0.22 5.29
CA ILE A 398 7.26 -1.60 5.75
C ILE A 398 7.74 -1.62 7.20
N ILE A 399 7.21 -2.54 7.98
CA ILE A 399 7.71 -2.87 9.32
C ILE A 399 8.16 -4.33 9.37
N GLU A 400 9.34 -4.58 9.94
CA GLU A 400 9.90 -5.89 10.25
C GLU A 400 9.92 -6.03 11.78
N VAL A 401 9.14 -6.96 12.31
CA VAL A 401 9.00 -7.22 13.75
C VAL A 401 9.84 -8.43 14.13
N ILE A 402 10.72 -8.26 15.12
CA ILE A 402 11.64 -9.30 15.60
C ILE A 402 11.24 -9.72 17.02
N HIS A 403 10.75 -10.96 17.16
CA HIS A 403 10.28 -11.53 18.43
C HIS A 403 11.44 -11.99 19.33
N SER A 404 11.21 -11.99 20.65
CA SER A 404 12.25 -12.27 21.66
C SER A 404 12.57 -13.74 21.92
N ARG A 405 11.66 -14.67 21.61
CA ARG A 405 11.78 -16.09 22.02
C ARG A 405 12.17 -17.06 20.90
N GLU A 406 12.18 -16.59 19.65
CA GLU A 406 12.51 -17.41 18.47
C GLU A 406 13.21 -16.51 17.45
N SER A 407 14.48 -16.77 17.16
CA SER A 407 15.24 -16.03 16.13
C SER A 407 14.64 -16.17 14.72
N ASP A 408 13.74 -17.14 14.52
CA ASP A 408 13.11 -17.45 13.24
C ASP A 408 11.71 -16.84 13.07
N ASN A 409 11.18 -16.13 14.08
CA ASN A 409 9.84 -15.53 14.01
C ASN A 409 9.92 -14.05 13.64
N ILE A 410 10.46 -13.78 12.45
CA ILE A 410 10.45 -12.44 11.84
C ILE A 410 9.17 -12.31 11.01
N LYS A 411 8.37 -11.29 11.31
CA LYS A 411 7.17 -10.96 10.53
C LYS A 411 7.34 -9.62 9.81
N TYR A 412 6.89 -9.55 8.57
CA TYR A 412 6.91 -8.31 7.78
C TYR A 412 5.50 -7.85 7.49
N TYR A 413 5.27 -6.54 7.57
CA TYR A 413 4.00 -5.94 7.22
C TYR A 413 4.21 -4.75 6.30
N ILE A 414 3.36 -4.64 5.27
CA ILE A 414 3.40 -3.60 4.25
C ILE A 414 2.20 -2.66 4.41
N LYS A 415 2.44 -1.35 4.30
CA LYS A 415 1.39 -0.34 4.42
C LYS A 415 0.44 -0.37 3.22
N SER A 416 -0.86 -0.32 3.51
CA SER A 416 -1.92 -0.16 2.50
C SER A 416 -2.25 1.33 2.27
N ARG A 417 -2.85 1.64 1.11
CA ARG A 417 -3.24 3.02 0.73
C ARG A 417 -4.28 3.65 1.67
N ASN A 418 -5.09 2.84 2.35
CA ASN A 418 -6.13 3.31 3.26
C ASN A 418 -5.58 3.47 4.69
N ASP A 419 -6.00 4.51 5.39
CA ASP A 419 -5.47 4.94 6.69
C ASP A 419 -5.35 3.81 7.73
N ASN A 420 -4.12 3.62 8.24
CA ASN A 420 -3.67 2.73 9.32
C ASN A 420 -3.75 1.22 9.08
N PHE A 421 -3.89 0.75 7.83
CA PHE A 421 -3.93 -0.68 7.51
C PHE A 421 -2.60 -1.24 7.00
N TRP A 422 -2.29 -2.45 7.46
CA TRP A 422 -1.06 -3.17 7.13
C TRP A 422 -1.37 -4.62 6.78
N ASP A 423 -0.70 -5.15 5.76
CA ASP A 423 -0.85 -6.54 5.31
C ASP A 423 0.41 -7.34 5.62
N GLU A 424 0.27 -8.54 6.21
CA GLU A 424 1.42 -9.42 6.46
C GLU A 424 1.94 -10.02 5.14
N PHE A 425 3.25 -10.15 4.99
CA PHE A 425 3.87 -10.89 3.89
C PHE A 425 5.13 -11.63 4.34
N LYS A 426 5.53 -12.64 3.56
CA LYS A 426 6.69 -13.49 3.84
C LYS A 426 7.83 -13.20 2.87
N ILE A 427 9.05 -13.26 3.37
CA ILE A 427 10.29 -13.14 2.58
C ILE A 427 11.08 -14.44 2.71
N LYS A 428 11.53 -15.01 1.59
CA LYS A 428 12.41 -16.18 1.60
C LYS A 428 13.86 -15.74 1.88
N THR A 429 14.57 -16.47 2.74
CA THR A 429 15.92 -16.12 3.22
C THR A 429 16.99 -16.09 2.13
N SER A 430 16.87 -16.91 1.08
CA SER A 430 17.86 -17.00 0.00
C SER A 430 17.98 -15.75 -0.88
N ASP A 431 16.98 -14.85 -0.85
CA ASP A 431 16.96 -13.63 -1.67
C ASP A 431 16.26 -12.47 -0.92
N LYS A 432 16.58 -12.34 0.38
CA LYS A 432 15.91 -11.41 1.29
C LYS A 432 15.96 -9.96 0.78
N ASN A 433 17.10 -9.52 0.27
CA ASN A 433 17.31 -8.11 -0.10
C ASN A 433 16.51 -7.71 -1.34
N ASN A 434 16.51 -8.52 -2.41
CA ASN A 434 15.76 -8.18 -3.61
C ASN A 434 14.25 -8.29 -3.37
N GLN A 435 13.80 -9.30 -2.62
CA GLN A 435 12.39 -9.41 -2.24
C GLN A 435 11.92 -8.23 -1.38
N LEU A 436 12.73 -7.83 -0.39
CA LEU A 436 12.42 -6.67 0.44
C LEU A 436 12.41 -5.37 -0.39
N LEU A 437 13.41 -5.18 -1.26
CA LEU A 437 13.48 -4.03 -2.16
C LEU A 437 12.25 -3.96 -3.07
N ASN A 438 11.89 -5.08 -3.72
CA ASN A 438 10.69 -5.15 -4.57
C ASN A 438 9.42 -4.80 -3.77
N LYS A 439 9.31 -5.27 -2.52
CA LYS A 439 8.17 -4.94 -1.64
C LYS A 439 8.15 -3.48 -1.22
N LEU A 440 9.31 -2.87 -0.95
CA LEU A 440 9.41 -1.44 -0.64
C LEU A 440 8.97 -0.58 -1.82
N ILE A 441 9.39 -0.95 -3.03
CA ILE A 441 8.98 -0.26 -4.25
C ILE A 441 7.46 -0.43 -4.46
N GLU A 442 6.91 -1.65 -4.30
CA GLU A 442 5.47 -1.91 -4.35
C GLU A 442 4.69 -1.06 -3.32
N ALA A 443 5.19 -0.96 -2.09
CA ALA A 443 4.57 -0.16 -1.02
C ALA A 443 4.53 1.33 -1.39
N GLN A 444 5.65 1.85 -1.90
CA GLN A 444 5.72 3.26 -2.30
C GLN A 444 4.78 3.56 -3.47
N VAL A 445 4.62 2.62 -4.40
CA VAL A 445 3.70 2.77 -5.54
C VAL A 445 2.25 2.62 -5.10
N SER A 446 1.95 1.76 -4.12
CA SER A 446 0.58 1.57 -3.63
C SER A 446 0.03 2.82 -2.94
N ILE A 447 0.90 3.60 -2.29
CA ILE A 447 0.54 4.91 -1.70
C ILE A 447 0.59 6.05 -2.73
N SER A 448 1.21 5.84 -3.89
CA SER A 448 1.24 6.80 -5.00
C SER A 448 -0.10 6.88 -5.73
N ILE A 449 -0.23 7.85 -6.63
CA ILE A 449 -1.45 8.05 -7.42
C ILE A 449 -1.30 7.34 -8.77
N PRO A 450 -2.06 6.27 -9.03
CA PRO A 450 -1.93 5.53 -10.28
C PRO A 450 -2.66 6.24 -11.43
N VAL A 451 -2.01 6.31 -12.58
CA VAL A 451 -2.61 6.72 -13.86
C VAL A 451 -2.41 5.59 -14.85
N LEU A 452 -3.51 5.09 -15.41
CA LEU A 452 -3.51 3.94 -16.31
C LEU A 452 -3.21 4.40 -17.74
N ILE A 453 -2.30 3.68 -18.39
CA ILE A 453 -1.92 3.89 -19.79
C ILE A 453 -2.28 2.64 -20.57
N LEU A 454 -3.23 2.75 -21.50
CA LEU A 454 -3.66 1.64 -22.35
C LEU A 454 -2.68 1.46 -23.50
N VAL A 455 -1.75 0.50 -23.40
CA VAL A 455 -0.58 0.41 -24.29
C VAL A 455 -0.87 -0.13 -25.69
N ASP A 456 -2.00 -0.81 -25.83
CA ASP A 456 -2.55 -1.40 -27.05
C ASP A 456 -3.52 -0.45 -27.77
N ALA A 457 -3.77 0.75 -27.23
CA ALA A 457 -4.62 1.75 -27.87
C ALA A 457 -3.95 2.39 -29.08
N LYS A 458 -4.66 2.40 -30.21
CA LYS A 458 -4.32 3.16 -31.44
C LYS A 458 -5.19 4.41 -31.61
N ASP A 459 -6.26 4.51 -30.83
CA ASP A 459 -7.24 5.61 -30.81
C ASP A 459 -7.27 6.30 -29.43
N ASN A 460 -7.88 7.48 -29.38
CA ASN A 460 -8.05 8.23 -28.14
C ASN A 460 -8.84 7.41 -27.10
N TYR A 461 -8.42 7.49 -25.85
CA TYR A 461 -9.12 6.89 -24.71
C TYR A 461 -9.09 7.85 -23.53
N GLY A 462 -9.99 7.67 -22.57
CA GLY A 462 -10.02 8.47 -21.36
C GLY A 462 -10.52 7.69 -20.17
N GLU A 463 -10.93 8.42 -19.14
CA GLU A 463 -11.56 7.84 -17.96
C GLU A 463 -12.80 7.00 -18.33
N SER A 464 -13.65 7.48 -19.24
CA SER A 464 -14.88 6.79 -19.63
C SER A 464 -14.63 5.43 -20.30
N GLU A 465 -13.58 5.32 -21.12
CA GLU A 465 -13.22 4.07 -21.81
C GLU A 465 -12.61 3.08 -20.81
N LEU A 466 -11.74 3.56 -19.92
CA LEU A 466 -11.11 2.73 -18.90
C LEU A 466 -12.12 2.16 -17.89
N GLN A 467 -13.14 2.94 -17.51
CA GLN A 467 -14.20 2.48 -16.61
C GLN A 467 -15.08 1.37 -17.21
N LYS A 468 -15.13 1.23 -18.54
CA LYS A 468 -15.85 0.13 -19.20
C LYS A 468 -15.12 -1.21 -19.08
N ILE A 469 -13.84 -1.21 -18.71
CA ILE A 469 -13.02 -2.41 -18.58
C ILE A 469 -13.28 -3.07 -17.21
N THR A 470 -13.80 -4.29 -17.22
CA THR A 470 -14.13 -5.03 -16.00
C THR A 470 -12.91 -5.19 -15.08
N GLY A 471 -13.07 -4.73 -13.82
CA GLY A 471 -12.05 -4.84 -12.77
C GLY A 471 -11.05 -3.68 -12.71
N VAL A 472 -11.11 -2.73 -13.65
CA VAL A 472 -10.30 -1.51 -13.61
C VAL A 472 -10.86 -0.54 -12.58
N LYS A 473 -9.97 0.06 -11.78
CA LYS A 473 -10.29 1.17 -10.87
C LYS A 473 -9.49 2.40 -11.27
N VAL A 474 -10.19 3.40 -11.79
CA VAL A 474 -9.61 4.66 -12.22
C VAL A 474 -9.43 5.58 -11.02
N SER A 475 -8.29 6.27 -10.92
CA SER A 475 -8.06 7.27 -9.88
C SER A 475 -8.62 8.62 -10.31
N GLY A 476 -8.93 9.50 -9.36
CA GLY A 476 -9.38 10.87 -9.67
C GLY A 476 -8.33 11.74 -10.38
N SER A 477 -7.09 11.24 -10.57
CA SER A 477 -6.04 11.93 -11.33
C SER A 477 -5.85 11.35 -12.73
N GLN A 478 -6.68 10.39 -13.14
CA GLN A 478 -6.69 9.92 -14.52
C GLN A 478 -7.12 11.07 -15.45
N PRO A 479 -6.41 11.32 -16.55
CA PRO A 479 -6.85 12.29 -17.55
C PRO A 479 -8.22 11.91 -18.15
N ASN A 480 -9.10 12.91 -18.28
CA ASN A 480 -10.39 12.75 -18.96
C ASN A 480 -10.25 12.27 -20.41
N SER A 481 -9.15 12.65 -21.07
CA SER A 481 -8.82 12.21 -22.42
C SER A 481 -7.30 12.15 -22.59
N VAL A 482 -6.82 11.01 -23.08
CA VAL A 482 -5.47 10.79 -23.56
C VAL A 482 -5.55 10.75 -25.09
N LYS A 483 -4.92 11.74 -25.73
CA LYS A 483 -4.87 11.79 -27.19
C LYS A 483 -3.83 10.80 -27.71
N VAL A 484 -4.24 9.90 -28.57
CA VAL A 484 -3.37 8.93 -29.24
C VAL A 484 -3.30 9.31 -30.72
N SER A 485 -2.08 9.42 -31.23
CA SER A 485 -1.87 9.74 -32.64
C SER A 485 -0.65 8.99 -33.17
N LYS A 486 -0.75 8.49 -34.41
CA LYS A 486 0.40 7.92 -35.11
C LYS A 486 1.45 9.01 -35.31
N ASP A 487 2.64 8.82 -34.76
CA ASP A 487 3.72 9.79 -34.87
C ASP A 487 4.43 9.63 -36.23
N LYS A 488 4.06 10.49 -37.18
CA LYS A 488 4.62 10.48 -38.53
C LYS A 488 6.01 11.12 -38.61
N SER A 489 6.50 11.74 -37.54
CA SER A 489 7.82 12.38 -37.52
C SER A 489 8.98 11.37 -37.42
N LEU A 490 8.67 10.09 -37.15
CA LEU A 490 9.64 9.01 -37.00
C LEU A 490 9.86 8.23 -38.32
N GLU A 491 10.29 8.94 -39.36
CA GLU A 491 10.58 8.34 -40.69
C GLU A 491 11.59 7.18 -40.61
N CYS A 492 12.51 7.23 -39.63
CA CYS A 492 13.52 6.18 -39.43
C CYS A 492 12.91 4.79 -39.14
N LEU A 493 11.68 4.75 -38.63
CA LEU A 493 10.95 3.53 -38.30
C LEU A 493 10.02 3.08 -39.43
N ALA A 494 9.40 4.05 -40.12
CA ALA A 494 8.42 3.80 -41.16
C ALA A 494 8.99 2.98 -42.33
N ASN A 495 10.23 3.25 -42.74
CA ASN A 495 10.91 2.51 -43.82
C ASN A 495 11.16 1.04 -43.47
N ALA A 496 11.18 0.69 -42.18
CA ALA A 496 11.34 -0.68 -41.70
C ALA A 496 10.01 -1.36 -41.34
N GLY A 497 8.87 -0.71 -41.58
CA GLY A 497 7.53 -1.24 -41.29
C GLY A 497 7.05 -1.00 -39.86
N PHE A 498 7.81 -0.27 -39.04
CA PHE A 498 7.41 0.03 -37.67
C PHE A 498 6.52 1.27 -37.59
N ASN A 499 5.51 1.19 -36.73
CA ASN A 499 4.56 2.25 -36.42
C ASN A 499 4.76 2.69 -34.97
N CYS A 500 4.75 4.01 -34.73
CA CYS A 500 4.80 4.57 -33.39
C CYS A 500 3.51 5.34 -33.11
N TYR A 501 2.92 5.14 -31.93
CA TYR A 501 1.78 5.90 -31.45
C TYR A 501 2.19 6.71 -30.22
N LYS A 502 1.92 8.01 -30.28
CA LYS A 502 2.16 8.96 -29.21
C LYS A 502 0.87 9.16 -28.41
N HIS A 503 0.95 8.83 -27.13
CA HIS A 503 -0.07 9.08 -26.11
C HIS A 503 0.30 10.40 -25.41
N THR A 504 -0.57 11.40 -25.52
CA THR A 504 -0.37 12.72 -24.91
C THR A 504 -1.09 12.79 -23.57
N LEU A 505 -0.30 12.90 -22.50
CA LEU A 505 -0.72 12.91 -21.12
C LEU A 505 -0.93 14.36 -20.66
N GLN A 506 -2.13 14.90 -20.88
CA GLN A 506 -2.49 16.24 -20.41
C GLN A 506 -3.19 16.13 -19.05
N PHE A 507 -2.44 16.41 -17.97
CA PHE A 507 -3.01 16.42 -16.63
C PHE A 507 -3.70 17.76 -16.35
N VAL A 508 -4.96 17.71 -15.93
CA VAL A 508 -5.66 18.89 -15.41
C VAL A 508 -5.01 19.21 -14.07
N ALA A 509 -4.16 20.23 -14.05
CA ALA A 509 -3.77 20.83 -12.79
C ALA A 509 -5.00 21.55 -12.25
N ASP A 510 -5.76 20.89 -11.38
CA ASP A 510 -6.75 21.59 -10.58
C ASP A 510 -5.99 22.64 -9.77
N SER A 511 -6.19 23.91 -10.15
CA SER A 511 -5.56 25.09 -9.53
C SER A 511 -5.87 25.23 -8.03
N ASN A 512 -6.72 24.38 -7.48
CA ASN A 512 -7.11 24.33 -6.07
C ASN A 512 -6.68 23.04 -5.35
N SER A 513 -6.00 22.09 -6.01
CA SER A 513 -5.55 20.85 -5.38
C SER A 513 -4.04 20.91 -5.10
N SER A 514 -3.66 20.74 -3.83
CA SER A 514 -2.28 20.67 -3.36
C SER A 514 -1.57 19.36 -3.75
N LEU A 515 -2.04 18.67 -4.79
CA LEU A 515 -1.52 17.40 -5.25
C LEU A 515 -0.27 17.63 -6.10
N SER A 516 0.89 17.40 -5.50
CA SER A 516 2.16 17.36 -6.24
C SER A 516 2.08 16.32 -7.35
N THR A 517 2.19 16.76 -8.61
CA THR A 517 2.34 15.89 -9.80
C THR A 517 3.52 14.91 -9.71
N ASN A 518 4.37 15.05 -8.69
CA ASN A 518 5.53 14.22 -8.41
C ASN A 518 5.18 12.85 -7.81
N ASP A 519 3.94 12.64 -7.34
CA ASP A 519 3.48 11.37 -6.74
C ASP A 519 2.65 10.51 -7.67
N THR A 520 2.59 10.87 -8.96
CA THR A 520 1.90 10.12 -9.99
C THR A 520 2.78 9.02 -10.57
N VAL A 521 2.24 7.80 -10.64
CA VAL A 521 2.86 6.64 -11.28
C VAL A 521 2.04 6.22 -12.48
N LEU A 522 2.67 6.09 -13.63
CA LEU A 522 2.08 5.57 -14.85
C LEU A 522 2.09 4.04 -14.77
N LYS A 523 0.90 3.44 -14.91
CA LYS A 523 0.67 1.99 -14.91
C LYS A 523 0.26 1.54 -16.32
N PRO A 524 1.17 0.92 -17.09
CA PRO A 524 0.84 0.39 -18.40
C PRO A 524 -0.08 -0.82 -18.24
N ILE A 525 -1.20 -0.82 -18.97
CA ILE A 525 -2.18 -1.92 -18.99
C ILE A 525 -2.49 -2.32 -20.43
N MET A 526 -2.94 -3.57 -20.59
CA MET A 526 -3.34 -4.14 -21.88
C MET A 526 -4.63 -4.94 -21.71
N ILE A 527 -5.50 -4.92 -22.72
CA ILE A 527 -6.78 -5.66 -22.70
C ILE A 527 -6.53 -7.14 -23.04
N LEU A 528 -7.24 -8.04 -22.35
CA LEU A 528 -7.13 -9.49 -22.52
C LEU A 528 -8.47 -10.14 -22.90
N HIS A 529 -8.39 -11.33 -23.48
CA HIS A 529 -9.54 -12.23 -23.60
C HIS A 529 -9.83 -12.87 -22.25
N ASN A 530 -11.11 -13.04 -21.94
CA ASN A 530 -11.51 -14.20 -21.14
C ASN A 530 -12.68 -14.89 -21.80
N ASP A 531 -12.64 -16.22 -21.73
CA ASP A 531 -13.79 -17.08 -21.94
C ASP A 531 -14.90 -16.64 -20.97
N ASP A 532 -16.11 -16.39 -21.48
CA ASP A 532 -17.26 -15.96 -20.69
C ASP A 532 -17.62 -16.95 -19.55
N SER A 533 -17.05 -18.16 -19.57
CA SER A 533 -17.16 -19.15 -18.49
C SER A 533 -16.25 -18.90 -17.27
N ILE A 534 -15.26 -18.00 -17.36
CA ILE A 534 -14.29 -17.73 -16.29
C ILE A 534 -14.41 -16.27 -15.83
N ASN A 535 -14.75 -16.09 -14.57
CA ASN A 535 -14.97 -14.80 -13.91
C ASN A 535 -13.65 -14.07 -13.60
N SER A 536 -12.78 -13.88 -14.60
CA SER A 536 -11.45 -13.25 -14.49
C SER A 536 -11.37 -11.89 -15.21
N SER A 537 -10.45 -11.04 -14.76
CA SER A 537 -10.27 -9.66 -15.22
C SER A 537 -10.01 -9.55 -16.73
N LYS A 538 -10.61 -8.55 -17.39
CA LYS A 538 -10.50 -8.29 -18.86
C LYS A 538 -9.24 -7.50 -19.26
N TYR A 539 -8.28 -7.38 -18.35
CA TYR A 539 -7.03 -6.65 -18.59
C TYR A 539 -5.90 -7.24 -17.77
N THR A 540 -4.67 -6.90 -18.15
CA THR A 540 -3.44 -7.14 -17.39
C THR A 540 -2.68 -5.84 -17.15
N GLU A 541 -2.00 -5.74 -16.01
CA GLU A 541 -1.02 -4.69 -15.72
C GLU A 541 0.37 -5.21 -16.11
N LEU A 542 1.09 -4.46 -16.93
CA LEU A 542 2.45 -4.84 -17.32
C LEU A 542 3.40 -4.53 -16.16
N ASN A 543 3.95 -5.58 -15.54
CA ASN A 543 4.95 -5.44 -14.51
C ASN A 543 6.31 -5.12 -15.15
N LEU A 544 6.87 -3.96 -14.81
CA LEU A 544 8.13 -3.49 -15.35
C LEU A 544 9.28 -3.90 -14.43
N TYR A 545 10.42 -4.25 -15.02
CA TYR A 545 11.61 -4.70 -14.33
C TYR A 545 12.87 -4.09 -14.91
N ASP A 546 13.94 -4.13 -14.13
CA ASP A 546 15.30 -3.86 -14.61
C ASP A 546 15.71 -4.77 -15.77
N ILE A 547 16.88 -4.50 -16.34
CA ILE A 547 17.45 -5.21 -17.49
C ILE A 547 17.63 -6.73 -17.21
N SER A 548 17.83 -7.10 -15.94
CA SER A 548 18.01 -8.49 -15.51
C SER A 548 16.69 -9.22 -15.28
N GLY A 549 15.58 -8.47 -15.22
CA GLY A 549 14.26 -9.01 -14.88
C GLY A 549 14.11 -9.36 -13.40
N VAL A 550 14.93 -8.81 -12.51
CA VAL A 550 14.93 -9.16 -11.08
C VAL A 550 14.24 -8.10 -10.24
N THR A 551 14.63 -6.83 -10.40
CA THR A 551 14.10 -5.72 -9.61
C THR A 551 12.90 -5.09 -10.33
N LYS A 552 11.77 -4.93 -9.63
CA LYS A 552 10.60 -4.21 -10.17
C LYS A 552 10.90 -2.72 -10.33
N GLU A 553 10.43 -2.15 -11.42
CA GLU A 553 10.50 -0.72 -11.72
C GLU A 553 9.11 -0.15 -12.00
N TYR A 554 8.99 1.18 -11.93
CA TYR A 554 7.74 1.88 -12.22
C TYR A 554 8.02 3.20 -12.91
N ILE A 555 7.15 3.57 -13.83
CA ILE A 555 7.27 4.82 -14.58
C ILE A 555 6.68 5.94 -13.73
N LYS A 556 7.54 6.85 -13.26
CA LYS A 556 7.09 8.07 -12.58
C LYS A 556 6.71 9.10 -13.62
N TYR A 557 5.55 9.72 -13.46
CA TYR A 557 5.20 10.87 -14.28
C TYR A 557 6.16 12.04 -13.94
N ASN A 558 6.68 12.69 -14.97
CA ASN A 558 7.52 13.87 -14.85
C ASN A 558 6.84 15.05 -15.53
N LYS A 559 6.66 16.15 -14.78
CA LYS A 559 6.05 17.37 -15.30
C LYS A 559 6.91 17.92 -16.45
N GLY A 560 6.27 18.19 -17.58
CA GLY A 560 6.97 18.58 -18.83
C GLY A 560 7.30 17.41 -19.76
N CYS A 561 7.15 16.16 -19.29
CA CYS A 561 7.25 14.96 -20.13
C CYS A 561 5.84 14.37 -20.35
N GLU A 562 5.12 14.91 -21.33
CA GLU A 562 3.72 14.56 -21.58
C GLU A 562 3.55 13.47 -22.66
N SER A 563 4.65 12.97 -23.23
CA SER A 563 4.60 12.01 -24.34
C SER A 563 5.00 10.62 -23.88
N PHE A 564 4.07 9.67 -24.04
CA PHE A 564 4.31 8.24 -23.86
C PHE A 564 4.18 7.56 -25.22
N TYR A 565 5.15 6.75 -25.61
CA TYR A 565 5.22 6.14 -26.93
C TYR A 565 5.03 4.63 -26.86
N THR A 566 4.24 4.10 -27.80
CA THR A 566 4.02 2.66 -28.01
C THR A 566 4.43 2.31 -29.43
N TYR A 567 5.12 1.19 -29.61
CA TYR A 567 5.68 0.78 -30.91
C TYR A 567 5.04 -0.53 -31.37
N PHE A 568 4.67 -0.58 -32.64
CA PHE A 568 4.05 -1.72 -33.30
C PHE A 568 4.74 -1.99 -34.64
N TYR A 569 4.52 -3.18 -35.22
CA TYR A 569 4.95 -3.49 -36.58
C TYR A 569 3.73 -3.63 -37.49
N ASP A 570 3.66 -2.87 -38.58
CA ASP A 570 2.56 -2.90 -39.55
C ASP A 570 1.16 -3.02 -38.90
N GLN A 571 0.40 -4.08 -39.20
CA GLN A 571 -0.92 -4.38 -38.63
C GLN A 571 -0.86 -5.25 -37.37
N ASP A 572 0.35 -5.59 -36.89
CA ASP A 572 0.53 -6.32 -35.64
C ASP A 572 -0.16 -5.56 -34.49
N LEU A 573 -0.93 -6.32 -33.71
CA LEU A 573 -1.66 -5.82 -32.57
C LEU A 573 -0.79 -5.73 -31.32
N ARG A 574 0.40 -6.32 -31.35
CA ARG A 574 1.33 -6.38 -30.23
C ARG A 574 2.11 -5.08 -30.08
N PRO A 575 1.98 -4.39 -28.93
CA PRO A 575 3.01 -3.46 -28.53
C PRO A 575 4.34 -4.20 -28.37
N LEU A 576 5.33 -3.84 -29.19
CA LEU A 576 6.68 -4.40 -29.12
C LEU A 576 7.48 -3.74 -28.02
N MET A 577 7.24 -2.45 -27.77
CA MET A 577 7.98 -1.67 -26.81
C MET A 577 7.14 -0.47 -26.35
N ILE A 578 7.38 -0.02 -25.13
CA ILE A 578 6.88 1.24 -24.60
C ILE A 578 8.06 2.15 -24.27
N CYS A 579 7.91 3.45 -24.42
CA CYS A 579 8.94 4.42 -24.07
C CYS A 579 8.36 5.69 -23.45
N TYR A 580 8.92 6.09 -22.32
CA TYR A 580 8.58 7.33 -21.64
C TYR A 580 9.84 8.01 -21.10
N ASN A 581 10.00 9.29 -21.40
CA ASN A 581 11.10 10.11 -20.90
C ASN A 581 12.49 9.45 -21.10
N GLY A 582 12.74 8.92 -22.30
CA GLY A 582 14.01 8.26 -22.65
C GLY A 582 14.23 6.88 -22.01
N THR A 583 13.26 6.35 -21.26
CA THR A 583 13.31 4.99 -20.71
C THR A 583 12.34 4.10 -21.46
N ALA A 584 12.84 2.99 -22.00
CA ALA A 584 12.04 2.03 -22.75
C ALA A 584 11.97 0.66 -22.08
N TYR A 585 10.85 -0.03 -22.26
CA TYR A 585 10.60 -1.39 -21.77
C TYR A 585 10.03 -2.26 -22.89
N ARG A 586 10.40 -3.54 -22.87
CA ARG A 586 9.93 -4.55 -23.82
C ARG A 586 9.48 -5.83 -23.11
N PRO A 587 8.67 -6.70 -23.75
CA PRO A 587 8.43 -8.04 -23.25
C PRO A 587 9.74 -8.79 -22.99
N MET A 588 9.81 -9.53 -21.88
CA MET A 588 10.98 -10.37 -21.58
C MET A 588 11.09 -11.56 -22.55
N SER A 589 9.94 -12.17 -22.85
CA SER A 589 9.79 -13.29 -23.79
C SER A 589 8.34 -13.37 -24.27
N ILE A 590 8.06 -14.24 -25.24
CA ILE A 590 6.69 -14.49 -25.71
C ILE A 590 5.81 -15.12 -24.63
N GLU A 591 6.35 -15.98 -23.77
CA GLU A 591 5.62 -16.64 -22.67
C GLU A 591 5.24 -15.66 -21.57
N ASN A 592 6.12 -14.68 -21.29
CA ASN A 592 5.92 -13.70 -20.23
C ASN A 592 5.29 -12.39 -20.74
N TYR A 593 4.84 -12.36 -21.99
CA TYR A 593 4.45 -11.13 -22.68
C TYR A 593 3.40 -10.30 -21.94
N PHE A 594 2.40 -10.95 -21.33
CA PHE A 594 1.30 -10.27 -20.65
C PHE A 594 1.57 -9.92 -19.17
N ASP A 595 2.76 -10.25 -18.66
CA ASP A 595 3.11 -10.05 -17.25
C ASP A 595 4.41 -9.26 -17.10
N LYS A 596 5.51 -9.74 -17.71
CA LYS A 596 6.87 -9.28 -17.38
C LYS A 596 7.55 -8.54 -18.52
N TRP A 597 7.81 -7.26 -18.29
CA TRP A 597 8.50 -6.36 -19.22
C TRP A 597 9.81 -5.88 -18.61
N VAL A 598 10.89 -5.91 -19.38
CA VAL A 598 12.24 -5.54 -18.93
C VAL A 598 12.72 -4.27 -19.59
N LYS A 599 13.51 -3.49 -18.85
CA LYS A 599 14.13 -2.26 -19.36
C LYS A 599 15.05 -2.56 -20.53
N VAL A 600 14.99 -1.71 -21.55
CA VAL A 600 15.86 -1.78 -22.72
C VAL A 600 17.12 -0.93 -22.50
N ASN A 601 18.29 -1.51 -22.73
CA ASN A 601 19.56 -0.80 -22.60
C ASN A 601 19.86 0.05 -23.85
N GLY A 602 20.56 1.17 -23.68
CA GLY A 602 21.04 2.02 -24.78
C GLY A 602 20.01 2.96 -25.41
N ILE A 603 18.74 2.89 -25.01
CA ILE A 603 17.72 3.88 -25.39
C ILE A 603 17.79 5.05 -24.41
N SER A 604 18.04 6.25 -24.92
CA SER A 604 18.13 7.50 -24.14
C SER A 604 17.14 8.57 -24.60
N ASP A 605 16.53 8.39 -25.77
CA ASP A 605 15.45 9.22 -26.31
C ASP A 605 14.40 8.26 -26.91
N CYS A 606 13.12 8.63 -26.80
CA CYS A 606 12.02 7.89 -27.42
C CYS A 606 11.84 8.28 -28.90
N LEU A 607 12.76 9.06 -29.47
CA LEU A 607 12.71 9.54 -30.84
C LEU A 607 13.95 9.08 -31.64
N CYS A 608 13.88 9.26 -32.96
CA CYS A 608 14.91 8.93 -33.96
C CYS A 608 16.21 9.77 -33.85
N LYS A 609 16.84 9.90 -32.67
CA LYS A 609 18.18 10.51 -32.54
C LYS A 609 19.33 9.49 -32.65
N ASN A 610 19.10 8.26 -32.18
CA ASN A 610 20.00 7.10 -32.32
C ASN A 610 19.27 5.97 -33.07
N ASN A 611 18.98 6.20 -34.36
CA ASN A 611 18.07 5.37 -35.18
C ASN A 611 18.40 3.88 -35.13
N ASP A 612 19.68 3.53 -35.19
CA ASP A 612 20.11 2.12 -35.23
C ASP A 612 19.79 1.39 -33.92
N THR A 613 19.98 2.03 -32.76
CA THR A 613 19.74 1.38 -31.47
C THR A 613 18.26 1.10 -31.27
N LEU A 614 17.39 2.08 -31.57
CA LEU A 614 15.94 1.92 -31.44
C LEU A 614 15.43 0.85 -32.41
N LEU A 615 15.84 0.94 -33.68
CA LEU A 615 15.43 0.00 -34.72
C LEU A 615 15.92 -1.43 -34.44
N ASN A 616 17.16 -1.60 -33.99
CA ASN A 616 17.71 -2.92 -33.65
C ASN A 616 16.95 -3.56 -32.48
N ASN A 617 16.60 -2.79 -31.45
CA ASN A 617 15.82 -3.31 -30.33
C ASN A 617 14.42 -3.71 -30.79
N LEU A 618 13.74 -2.89 -31.57
CA LEU A 618 12.42 -3.25 -32.12
C LEU A 618 12.49 -4.50 -33.01
N GLY A 619 13.57 -4.64 -33.79
CA GLY A 619 13.87 -5.82 -34.59
C GLY A 619 14.06 -7.08 -33.76
N ASP A 620 14.86 -7.00 -32.70
CA ASP A 620 15.11 -8.10 -31.76
C ASP A 620 13.81 -8.57 -31.10
N VAL A 621 12.97 -7.62 -30.63
CA VAL A 621 11.67 -7.97 -30.06
C VAL A 621 10.77 -8.64 -31.09
N LEU A 622 10.64 -8.06 -32.28
CA LEU A 622 9.77 -8.61 -33.32
C LEU A 622 10.21 -10.01 -33.77
N TYR A 623 11.53 -10.24 -33.87
CA TYR A 623 12.13 -11.54 -34.14
C TYR A 623 11.74 -12.56 -33.07
N CYS A 624 11.92 -12.22 -31.79
CA CYS A 624 11.60 -13.10 -30.65
C CYS A 624 10.10 -13.38 -30.53
N LEU A 625 9.24 -12.38 -30.73
CA LEU A 625 7.80 -12.54 -30.60
C LEU A 625 7.16 -13.29 -31.77
N SER A 626 7.87 -13.52 -32.87
CA SER A 626 7.31 -14.16 -34.07
C SER A 626 7.93 -15.53 -34.36
N PRO A 627 7.89 -16.50 -33.44
CA PRO A 627 8.63 -17.75 -33.59
C PRO A 627 8.00 -18.66 -34.64
N VAL A 628 8.85 -19.33 -35.42
CA VAL A 628 8.50 -20.43 -36.32
C VAL A 628 8.85 -21.75 -35.64
N LYS A 629 7.86 -22.58 -35.37
CA LYS A 629 8.02 -23.88 -34.73
C LYS A 629 8.08 -24.97 -35.81
N LEU A 630 9.28 -25.43 -36.15
CA LEU A 630 9.50 -26.40 -37.25
C LEU A 630 8.88 -27.77 -36.96
N ASN A 631 8.78 -28.14 -35.68
CA ASN A 631 8.16 -29.38 -35.22
C ASN A 631 6.61 -29.37 -35.27
N MET A 632 5.99 -28.26 -35.67
CA MET A 632 4.53 -28.20 -35.88
C MET A 632 4.18 -28.84 -37.22
N ASN A 633 3.31 -29.86 -37.18
CA ASN A 633 2.81 -30.54 -38.37
C ASN A 633 1.27 -30.48 -38.43
N SER A 634 0.71 -30.71 -39.61
CA SER A 634 -0.75 -30.63 -39.84
C SER A 634 -1.57 -31.76 -39.19
N PHE A 635 -0.92 -32.77 -38.60
CA PHE A 635 -1.57 -33.95 -38.01
C PHE A 635 -1.67 -33.89 -36.47
N ASN A 636 -0.82 -33.07 -35.82
CA ASN A 636 -0.77 -32.92 -34.36
C ASN A 636 -1.87 -32.03 -33.78
N THR A 637 -2.61 -31.32 -34.63
CA THR A 637 -3.74 -30.47 -34.23
C THR A 637 -4.99 -30.96 -34.95
N GLU A 638 -6.00 -31.42 -34.21
CA GLU A 638 -7.29 -31.83 -34.78
C GLU A 638 -7.80 -30.79 -35.79
N ASN A 639 -7.64 -31.08 -37.09
CA ASN A 639 -8.15 -30.32 -38.24
C ASN A 639 -7.67 -28.87 -38.48
N SER A 640 -6.51 -28.42 -37.98
CA SER A 640 -6.03 -27.06 -38.31
C SER A 640 -4.73 -27.04 -39.12
N ASN A 641 -4.81 -26.60 -40.38
CA ASN A 641 -3.67 -26.24 -41.26
C ASN A 641 -2.96 -24.96 -40.78
N ARG A 642 -2.87 -24.73 -39.47
CA ARG A 642 -2.35 -23.51 -38.85
C ARG A 642 -2.05 -23.74 -37.37
N TYR A 643 -1.15 -22.95 -36.80
CA TYR A 643 -0.96 -22.88 -35.35
C TYR A 643 -0.94 -21.43 -34.86
N ILE A 644 -1.38 -21.24 -33.62
CA ILE A 644 -1.47 -19.92 -32.99
C ILE A 644 -0.19 -19.69 -32.20
N THR A 645 0.47 -18.55 -32.43
CA THR A 645 1.63 -18.12 -31.65
C THR A 645 1.22 -17.24 -30.48
N GLN A 646 0.17 -16.44 -30.63
CA GLN A 646 -0.37 -15.59 -29.58
C GLN A 646 -1.84 -15.23 -29.82
N THR A 647 -2.59 -15.01 -28.74
CA THR A 647 -4.01 -14.64 -28.78
C THR A 647 -4.23 -13.30 -28.08
N PHE A 648 -4.94 -12.40 -28.74
CA PHE A 648 -5.35 -11.08 -28.25
C PHE A 648 -6.87 -10.94 -28.30
N HIS A 649 -7.42 -10.06 -27.46
CA HIS A 649 -8.80 -9.62 -27.60
C HIS A 649 -8.88 -8.10 -27.55
N ASN A 650 -9.45 -7.56 -28.62
CA ASN A 650 -10.20 -6.31 -28.55
C ASN A 650 -11.68 -6.68 -28.51
N HIS A 651 -12.56 -5.94 -29.20
CA HIS A 651 -13.99 -6.26 -29.29
C HIS A 651 -14.28 -7.67 -29.84
N GLU A 652 -13.31 -8.32 -30.51
CA GLU A 652 -13.37 -9.70 -31.03
C GLU A 652 -12.04 -10.46 -30.77
N LYS A 653 -12.09 -11.80 -30.90
CA LYS A 653 -10.92 -12.68 -30.79
C LYS A 653 -9.97 -12.47 -31.96
N THR A 654 -8.71 -12.12 -31.70
CA THR A 654 -7.68 -12.05 -32.73
C THR A 654 -6.52 -13.00 -32.39
N GLU A 655 -6.17 -13.86 -33.34
CA GLU A 655 -5.11 -14.86 -33.19
C GLU A 655 -3.98 -14.56 -34.19
N ILE A 656 -2.76 -14.44 -33.69
CA ILE A 656 -1.57 -14.43 -34.53
C ILE A 656 -1.31 -15.87 -34.95
N THR A 657 -1.42 -16.12 -36.24
CA THR A 657 -1.48 -17.46 -36.79
C THR A 657 -0.40 -17.65 -37.84
N ILE A 658 0.22 -18.82 -37.82
CA ILE A 658 1.08 -19.30 -38.90
C ILE A 658 0.36 -20.44 -39.60
N ASN A 659 0.08 -20.26 -40.88
CA ASN A 659 -0.51 -21.28 -41.73
C ASN A 659 0.55 -22.31 -42.11
N LEU A 660 0.11 -23.56 -42.17
CA LEU A 660 0.90 -24.72 -42.54
C LEU A 660 0.33 -25.31 -43.83
N SER A 661 1.16 -25.38 -44.86
CA SER A 661 0.88 -26.21 -46.04
C SER A 661 1.96 -27.27 -46.20
N ALA A 662 1.57 -28.47 -46.62
CA ALA A 662 2.50 -29.56 -46.85
C ALA A 662 2.47 -30.00 -48.31
N ARG A 663 3.63 -30.36 -48.85
CA ARG A 663 3.79 -30.89 -50.21
C ARG A 663 4.62 -32.17 -50.15
N ASP A 664 4.11 -33.21 -50.77
CA ASP A 664 4.77 -34.51 -50.79
C ASP A 664 5.82 -34.53 -51.91
N LEU A 665 7.01 -35.03 -51.58
CA LEU A 665 8.07 -35.39 -52.53
C LEU A 665 8.11 -36.93 -52.65
N ASN A 666 9.10 -37.52 -53.32
CA ASN A 666 9.19 -38.99 -53.44
C ASN A 666 9.39 -39.66 -52.07
N CYS A 667 10.49 -39.33 -51.39
CA CYS A 667 10.88 -39.90 -50.10
C CYS A 667 10.88 -38.89 -48.95
N TYR A 668 10.47 -37.67 -49.23
CA TYR A 668 10.54 -36.54 -48.31
C TYR A 668 9.22 -35.79 -48.29
N ARG A 669 9.06 -34.92 -47.30
CA ARG A 669 7.93 -34.02 -47.21
C ARG A 669 8.40 -32.61 -46.87
N GLU A 670 7.86 -31.65 -47.61
CA GLU A 670 8.05 -30.22 -47.39
C GLU A 670 6.89 -29.67 -46.57
N TYR A 671 7.19 -28.91 -45.53
CA TYR A 671 6.23 -28.10 -44.80
C TYR A 671 6.58 -26.63 -45.00
N THR A 672 5.59 -25.83 -45.39
CA THR A 672 5.71 -24.38 -45.56
C THR A 672 4.96 -23.69 -44.44
N HIS A 673 5.68 -22.85 -43.70
CA HIS A 673 5.16 -21.93 -42.71
C HIS A 673 4.96 -20.56 -43.36
N THR A 674 3.74 -20.03 -43.31
CA THR A 674 3.38 -18.73 -43.87
C THR A 674 2.64 -17.90 -42.82
N PRO A 675 3.06 -16.66 -42.50
CA PRO A 675 2.37 -15.85 -41.51
C PRO A 675 1.05 -15.36 -42.10
N THR A 676 0.06 -15.09 -41.25
CA THR A 676 -1.12 -14.31 -41.67
C THR A 676 -0.71 -12.88 -42.05
N THR A 677 -1.53 -12.22 -42.88
CA THR A 677 -1.28 -10.84 -43.33
C THR A 677 -1.00 -9.89 -42.17
N GLY A 678 0.06 -9.08 -42.29
CA GLY A 678 0.47 -8.09 -41.28
C GLY A 678 1.42 -8.63 -40.20
N TYR A 679 1.81 -9.91 -40.26
CA TYR A 679 2.76 -10.54 -39.35
C TYR A 679 3.98 -11.09 -40.09
N VAL A 680 5.06 -11.38 -39.34
CA VAL A 680 6.33 -11.84 -39.89
C VAL A 680 6.74 -13.20 -39.33
N LEU A 681 7.73 -13.83 -39.97
CA LEU A 681 8.38 -15.04 -39.48
C LEU A 681 9.75 -14.68 -38.91
N GLY A 682 9.89 -14.73 -37.59
CA GLY A 682 11.09 -14.36 -36.85
C GLY A 682 11.93 -15.56 -36.44
N GLU A 683 12.00 -15.83 -35.13
CA GLU A 683 12.88 -16.85 -34.55
C GLU A 683 12.52 -18.27 -34.99
N ILE A 684 13.43 -18.94 -35.70
CA ILE A 684 13.19 -20.29 -36.24
C ILE A 684 13.73 -21.34 -35.27
N CYS A 685 12.82 -22.16 -34.74
CA CYS A 685 13.09 -23.09 -33.64
C CYS A 685 12.57 -24.50 -33.92
N HIS A 686 13.30 -25.49 -33.43
CA HIS A 686 12.89 -26.88 -33.35
C HIS A 686 13.25 -27.43 -31.96
N ASN A 687 12.26 -27.84 -31.17
CA ASN A 687 12.44 -28.43 -29.82
C ASN A 687 13.44 -27.68 -28.91
N GLY A 688 13.50 -26.35 -29.03
CA GLY A 688 14.41 -25.48 -28.25
C GLY A 688 15.73 -25.15 -28.94
N SER A 689 16.14 -25.92 -29.95
CA SER A 689 17.27 -25.58 -30.82
C SER A 689 16.85 -24.48 -31.81
N LYS A 690 17.74 -23.50 -32.01
CA LYS A 690 17.49 -22.33 -32.86
C LYS A 690 18.37 -22.36 -34.10
N LEU A 691 17.83 -21.91 -35.24
CA LEU A 691 18.62 -21.73 -36.45
C LEU A 691 19.69 -20.63 -36.27
N PHE A 692 19.33 -19.56 -35.56
CA PHE A 692 20.24 -18.48 -35.16
C PHE A 692 20.27 -18.36 -33.64
N SER A 693 21.44 -18.12 -33.06
CA SER A 693 21.63 -17.93 -31.62
C SER A 693 20.85 -16.75 -31.07
N ASP A 694 20.77 -15.67 -31.87
CA ASP A 694 20.16 -14.40 -31.52
C ASP A 694 19.84 -13.56 -32.77
N TYR A 695 19.17 -12.42 -32.56
CA TYR A 695 18.82 -11.48 -33.61
C TYR A 695 20.05 -10.88 -34.33
N ASN A 696 21.19 -10.70 -33.66
CA ASN A 696 22.37 -10.13 -34.32
C ASN A 696 22.93 -11.10 -35.37
N GLN A 697 22.94 -12.41 -35.09
CA GLN A 697 23.31 -13.41 -36.09
C GLN A 697 22.30 -13.44 -37.25
N TYR A 698 21.00 -13.37 -36.96
CA TYR A 698 19.97 -13.27 -38.01
C TYR A 698 20.16 -12.03 -38.89
N LYS A 699 20.42 -10.87 -38.29
CA LYS A 699 20.59 -9.59 -39.00
C LYS A 699 21.75 -9.61 -40.00
N GLN A 700 22.81 -10.39 -39.75
CA GLN A 700 23.94 -10.52 -40.68
C GLN A 700 23.53 -11.06 -42.06
N LEU A 701 22.39 -11.74 -42.17
CA LEU A 701 21.86 -12.23 -43.45
C LEU A 701 21.33 -11.12 -44.35
N ASN A 702 20.71 -10.09 -43.75
CA ASN A 702 19.95 -9.10 -44.50
C ASN A 702 20.75 -7.80 -44.82
N GLY A 703 22.01 -7.73 -44.41
CA GLY A 703 22.83 -6.53 -44.54
C GLY A 703 22.20 -5.32 -43.85
N THR A 704 22.07 -4.20 -44.55
CA THR A 704 21.44 -2.96 -44.02
C THR A 704 19.92 -2.94 -44.12
N ASN A 705 19.30 -3.93 -44.79
CA ASN A 705 17.87 -3.92 -45.07
C ASN A 705 17.10 -4.71 -44.00
N PHE A 706 16.10 -4.09 -43.38
CA PHE A 706 15.23 -4.75 -42.42
C PHE A 706 14.20 -5.63 -43.14
N LYS A 707 14.39 -6.96 -43.14
CA LYS A 707 13.50 -7.92 -43.83
C LYS A 707 13.27 -9.18 -43.01
N PHE A 708 12.10 -9.78 -43.15
CA PHE A 708 11.75 -11.10 -42.64
C PHE A 708 11.34 -12.03 -43.79
N PRO A 709 11.54 -13.35 -43.67
CA PRO A 709 11.08 -14.28 -44.66
C PRO A 709 9.55 -14.26 -44.76
N ASN A 710 9.04 -14.35 -45.99
CA ASN A 710 7.62 -14.53 -46.26
C ASN A 710 7.19 -15.98 -45.99
N ASN A 711 8.07 -16.93 -46.30
CA ASN A 711 7.87 -18.34 -46.01
C ASN A 711 9.13 -18.95 -45.38
N VAL A 712 8.91 -19.89 -44.46
CA VAL A 712 9.95 -20.80 -43.97
C VAL A 712 9.56 -22.21 -44.37
N LEU A 713 10.40 -22.87 -45.14
CA LEU A 713 10.18 -24.24 -45.60
C LEU A 713 11.10 -25.17 -44.84
N VAL A 714 10.59 -26.33 -44.44
CA VAL A 714 11.37 -27.36 -43.76
C VAL A 714 11.09 -28.73 -44.37
N TYR A 715 12.15 -29.52 -44.53
CA TYR A 715 12.12 -30.80 -45.23
C TYR A 715 12.42 -31.95 -44.26
N TYR A 716 11.51 -32.92 -44.22
CA TYR A 716 11.62 -34.12 -43.39
C TYR A 716 11.61 -35.36 -44.25
N PHE A 717 12.22 -36.44 -43.76
CA PHE A 717 12.08 -37.75 -44.37
C PHE A 717 10.70 -38.33 -44.06
N LEU A 718 10.09 -39.08 -44.99
CA LEU A 718 8.72 -39.58 -44.79
C LEU A 718 8.54 -40.51 -43.59
N TYR A 719 9.61 -41.20 -43.16
CA TYR A 719 9.60 -42.07 -41.98
C TYR A 719 10.02 -41.34 -40.68
N ASP A 720 10.14 -40.01 -40.72
CA ASP A 720 10.40 -39.18 -39.56
C ASP A 720 9.09 -38.72 -38.90
N PHE A 721 8.33 -39.68 -38.35
CA PHE A 721 6.97 -39.43 -37.83
C PHE A 721 6.89 -38.31 -36.80
N ASN A 722 7.89 -38.20 -35.94
CA ASN A 722 7.96 -37.20 -34.87
C ASN A 722 8.59 -35.87 -35.33
N HIS A 723 8.99 -35.78 -36.61
CA HIS A 723 9.70 -34.64 -37.17
C HIS A 723 11.00 -34.36 -36.41
N ASP A 724 11.74 -35.39 -36.01
CA ASP A 724 12.92 -35.27 -35.16
C ASP A 724 14.07 -34.55 -35.88
N TYR A 725 14.19 -34.72 -37.21
CA TYR A 725 15.35 -34.26 -37.98
C TYR A 725 14.93 -33.39 -39.18
N PRO A 726 14.81 -32.06 -39.00
CA PRO A 726 14.62 -31.13 -40.11
C PRO A 726 15.90 -31.06 -40.95
N LEU A 727 15.96 -31.82 -42.03
CA LEU A 727 17.17 -32.04 -42.82
C LEU A 727 17.64 -30.76 -43.52
N LEU A 728 16.69 -29.96 -44.02
CA LEU A 728 16.95 -28.72 -44.73
C LEU A 728 15.92 -27.67 -44.33
N ILE A 729 16.37 -26.43 -44.15
CA ILE A 729 15.51 -25.26 -43.95
C ILE A 729 15.75 -24.28 -45.10
N SER A 730 14.67 -23.72 -45.65
CA SER A 730 14.72 -22.69 -46.70
C SER A 730 13.95 -21.45 -46.26
N LEU A 731 14.61 -20.29 -46.33
CA LEU A 731 14.03 -18.98 -46.02
C LEU A 731 13.72 -18.25 -47.33
N GLU A 732 12.46 -17.89 -47.57
CA GLU A 732 12.04 -17.23 -48.82
C GLU A 732 11.75 -15.75 -48.62
N PHE A 733 12.42 -14.90 -49.40
CA PHE A 733 12.26 -13.45 -49.41
C PHE A 733 11.76 -12.96 -50.77
N THR A 734 10.83 -12.02 -50.78
CA THR A 734 10.34 -11.37 -52.01
C THR A 734 11.29 -10.25 -52.39
N SER A 735 11.72 -10.21 -53.66
CA SER A 735 12.47 -9.06 -54.18
C SER A 735 11.48 -7.92 -54.45
N GLY A 736 11.69 -6.77 -53.80
CA GLY A 736 10.72 -5.67 -53.72
C GLY A 736 10.62 -4.81 -54.99
N GLY A 737 10.71 -5.38 -56.19
CA GLY A 737 10.70 -4.60 -57.43
C GLY A 737 10.18 -5.39 -58.61
N GLY A 738 8.86 -5.44 -58.77
CA GLY A 738 8.14 -5.72 -60.04
C GLY A 738 8.31 -7.09 -60.71
N ASP A 739 9.45 -7.75 -60.52
CA ASP A 739 9.80 -9.07 -61.05
C ASP A 739 9.64 -10.12 -59.95
N SER A 740 9.00 -11.23 -60.32
CA SER A 740 8.62 -12.37 -59.47
C SER A 740 9.80 -13.23 -58.98
N ASN A 741 10.98 -12.65 -58.75
CA ASN A 741 12.14 -13.39 -58.29
C ASN A 741 12.16 -13.46 -56.75
N THR A 742 11.75 -14.61 -56.22
CA THR A 742 11.91 -15.00 -54.82
C THR A 742 13.38 -15.37 -54.57
N VAL A 743 14.02 -14.74 -53.58
CA VAL A 743 15.36 -15.12 -53.11
C VAL A 743 15.21 -16.17 -52.02
N LYS A 744 15.88 -17.31 -52.17
CA LYS A 744 15.87 -18.39 -51.18
C LYS A 744 17.25 -18.55 -50.53
N GLU A 745 17.28 -18.69 -49.21
CA GLU A 745 18.48 -19.08 -48.47
C GLU A 745 18.31 -20.45 -47.84
N TYR A 746 19.30 -21.33 -48.02
CA TYR A 746 19.24 -22.72 -47.57
C TYR A 746 20.18 -23.01 -46.41
N TYR A 747 19.72 -23.86 -45.49
CA TYR A 747 20.46 -24.29 -44.30
C TYR A 747 20.33 -25.80 -44.11
N GLU A 748 21.44 -26.53 -44.26
CA GLU A 748 21.45 -27.99 -44.06
C GLU A 748 21.72 -28.35 -42.61
N LEU A 749 21.11 -29.42 -42.13
CA LEU A 749 21.43 -30.02 -40.85
C LEU A 749 22.86 -30.60 -40.89
N VAL A 750 23.72 -30.18 -39.97
CA VAL A 750 25.13 -30.64 -39.88
C VAL A 750 25.42 -31.41 -38.60
N ASN A 751 24.53 -31.35 -37.60
CA ASN A 751 24.63 -32.12 -36.37
C ASN A 751 23.23 -32.54 -35.93
N LYS A 752 23.00 -33.84 -35.78
CA LYS A 752 21.69 -34.42 -35.42
C LYS A 752 21.41 -34.43 -33.92
N ASP A 753 22.45 -34.40 -33.08
CA ASP A 753 22.31 -34.52 -31.62
C ASP A 753 21.93 -33.17 -31.00
N ASP A 754 22.58 -32.09 -31.45
CA ASP A 754 22.31 -30.72 -30.97
C ASP A 754 21.39 -29.92 -31.91
N LEU A 755 21.00 -30.51 -33.05
CA LEU A 755 20.25 -29.87 -34.14
C LEU A 755 20.84 -28.51 -34.54
N LYS A 756 21.96 -28.54 -35.27
CA LYS A 756 22.60 -27.34 -35.83
C LYS A 756 22.57 -27.35 -37.34
N TRP A 757 22.32 -26.19 -37.93
CA TRP A 757 22.30 -26.02 -39.37
C TRP A 757 23.40 -25.06 -39.85
N LYS A 758 23.83 -25.26 -41.09
CA LYS A 758 24.83 -24.43 -41.75
C LYS A 758 24.28 -23.89 -43.06
N LYS A 759 24.49 -22.59 -43.31
CA LYS A 759 24.14 -21.96 -44.57
C LYS A 759 24.88 -22.63 -45.73
N ILE A 760 24.15 -22.92 -46.81
CA ILE A 760 24.68 -23.51 -48.04
C ILE A 760 24.32 -22.64 -49.25
N GLN A 761 25.18 -22.66 -50.26
CA GLN A 761 24.97 -22.00 -51.54
C GLN A 761 24.46 -23.06 -52.52
N ILE A 762 23.15 -23.09 -52.77
CA ILE A 762 22.56 -24.01 -53.75
C ILE A 762 21.58 -23.25 -54.64
N ASN A 763 21.76 -23.41 -55.95
CA ASN A 763 20.81 -22.98 -56.97
C ASN A 763 20.10 -24.22 -57.50
N PHE A 764 19.06 -24.68 -56.81
CA PHE A 764 18.21 -25.73 -57.35
C PHE A 764 17.49 -25.19 -58.58
N ASN A 765 17.65 -25.86 -59.73
CA ASN A 765 16.84 -25.50 -60.89
C ASN A 765 15.39 -25.86 -60.57
N SER A 766 14.48 -24.89 -60.66
CA SER A 766 13.03 -25.06 -60.41
C SER A 766 12.35 -26.22 -61.17
N LYS A 767 13.04 -26.82 -62.15
CA LYS A 767 12.58 -27.96 -62.94
C LYS A 767 13.05 -29.34 -62.45
N GLU A 768 13.93 -29.44 -61.45
CA GLU A 768 14.55 -30.72 -61.06
C GLU A 768 14.37 -31.02 -59.55
N GLN A 769 13.18 -31.51 -59.19
CA GLN A 769 12.87 -32.07 -57.85
C GLN A 769 13.92 -33.11 -57.40
N SER A 770 14.55 -33.82 -58.34
CA SER A 770 15.61 -34.79 -58.11
C SER A 770 16.87 -34.22 -57.45
N GLU A 771 17.27 -32.98 -57.76
CA GLU A 771 18.47 -32.35 -57.16
C GLU A 771 18.26 -32.09 -55.66
N LEU A 772 17.08 -31.59 -55.30
CA LEU A 772 16.68 -31.35 -53.91
C LEU A 772 16.61 -32.66 -53.12
N GLU A 773 15.96 -33.68 -53.68
CA GLU A 773 15.87 -35.00 -53.04
C GLU A 773 17.23 -35.68 -52.89
N ASN A 774 18.13 -35.54 -53.87
CA ASN A 774 19.52 -35.99 -53.76
C ASN A 774 20.23 -35.32 -52.59
N LYS A 775 20.10 -34.00 -52.45
CA LYS A 775 20.71 -33.26 -51.35
C LYS A 775 20.15 -33.67 -49.99
N LEU A 776 18.84 -33.86 -49.87
CA LEU A 776 18.20 -34.34 -48.64
C LEU A 776 18.70 -35.75 -48.26
N ARG A 777 18.93 -36.63 -49.26
CA ARG A 777 19.51 -37.96 -49.06
C ARG A 777 20.95 -37.89 -48.59
N GLU A 778 21.76 -37.02 -49.17
CA GLU A 778 23.14 -36.79 -48.75
C GLU A 778 23.22 -36.32 -47.29
N ILE A 779 22.39 -35.36 -46.89
CA ILE A 779 22.35 -34.87 -45.50
C ILE A 779 22.00 -35.99 -44.54
N ARG A 780 20.91 -36.72 -44.81
CA ARG A 780 20.45 -37.82 -43.94
C ARG A 780 21.51 -38.92 -43.79
N ASN A 781 22.09 -39.36 -44.91
CA ASN A 781 23.10 -40.43 -44.91
C ASN A 781 24.41 -39.96 -44.28
N GLY A 782 24.83 -38.72 -44.53
CA GLY A 782 26.04 -38.12 -43.94
C GLY A 782 25.99 -38.00 -42.42
N LEU A 783 24.79 -37.84 -41.85
CA LEU A 783 24.55 -37.82 -40.41
C LEU A 783 24.27 -39.21 -39.81
N GLY A 784 24.25 -40.27 -40.63
CA GLY A 784 23.89 -41.62 -40.21
C GLY A 784 22.50 -41.67 -39.58
N ILE A 785 21.54 -40.94 -40.13
CA ILE A 785 20.14 -40.98 -39.71
C ILE A 785 19.47 -42.12 -40.49
N SER A 786 18.99 -43.13 -39.76
CA SER A 786 18.30 -44.29 -40.33
C SER A 786 16.98 -44.51 -39.61
N TYR A 787 15.95 -44.87 -40.34
CA TYR A 787 14.62 -45.13 -39.80
C TYR A 787 14.22 -46.57 -40.07
N GLU A 788 13.48 -47.15 -39.13
CA GLU A 788 12.79 -48.41 -39.37
C GLU A 788 11.63 -48.14 -40.34
N LYS A 789 11.69 -48.74 -41.54
CA LYS A 789 10.65 -48.63 -42.56
C LYS A 789 9.42 -49.45 -42.16
N SER A 790 8.61 -48.88 -41.28
CA SER A 790 7.35 -49.44 -40.81
C SER A 790 6.19 -48.48 -41.14
N PRO A 791 5.01 -48.97 -41.56
CA PRO A 791 3.83 -48.14 -41.76
C PRO A 791 3.44 -47.30 -40.53
N ASN A 792 3.81 -47.75 -39.34
CA ASN A 792 3.57 -47.03 -38.08
C ASN A 792 4.47 -45.81 -37.89
N ASN A 793 5.56 -45.70 -38.66
CA ASN A 793 6.54 -44.61 -38.57
C ASN A 793 6.41 -43.61 -39.73
N LEU A 794 5.35 -43.71 -40.54
CA LEU A 794 5.14 -42.79 -41.66
C LEU A 794 4.41 -41.52 -41.22
N ILE A 795 4.93 -40.37 -41.66
CA ILE A 795 4.24 -39.07 -41.56
C ILE A 795 2.87 -39.12 -42.25
N ILE A 796 2.71 -39.92 -43.32
CA ILE A 796 1.43 -40.16 -44.01
C ILE A 796 1.29 -41.64 -44.33
N LYS A 797 0.17 -42.24 -43.89
CA LYS A 797 -0.16 -43.65 -44.14
C LYS A 797 -0.39 -44.02 -45.62
N SER A 798 -0.43 -43.04 -46.54
CA SER A 798 -0.63 -43.28 -47.97
C SER A 798 0.68 -43.29 -48.77
N ALA A 799 1.84 -43.13 -48.12
CA ALA A 799 3.14 -42.92 -48.75
C ALA A 799 4.04 -44.17 -48.78
N ASP A 800 3.46 -45.37 -48.65
CA ASP A 800 4.13 -46.67 -48.42
C ASP A 800 5.15 -47.12 -49.51
N ASN A 801 5.36 -46.34 -50.57
CA ASN A 801 6.19 -46.70 -51.74
C ASN A 801 7.35 -45.72 -52.03
N CYS A 802 7.94 -45.08 -51.00
CA CYS A 802 9.18 -44.31 -51.21
C CYS A 802 10.28 -45.20 -51.82
N ASN A 803 10.67 -44.90 -53.06
CA ASN A 803 11.70 -45.62 -53.80
C ASN A 803 12.96 -44.75 -53.89
N GLU A 804 13.95 -45.03 -53.04
CA GLU A 804 15.24 -44.33 -53.07
C GLU A 804 16.11 -44.76 -54.27
N ASP A 805 15.84 -45.92 -54.89
CA ASP A 805 16.63 -46.49 -55.99
C ASP A 805 16.33 -45.84 -57.36
N SER A 806 15.23 -45.10 -57.49
CA SER A 806 14.90 -44.37 -58.74
C SER A 806 15.76 -43.14 -58.99
N ILE A 807 16.56 -42.71 -58.01
CA ILE A 807 17.38 -41.47 -58.04
C ILE A 807 18.88 -41.76 -58.18
N ALA A 808 19.28 -43.03 -58.38
CA ALA A 808 20.68 -43.47 -58.45
C ALA A 808 21.41 -43.13 -59.78
N GLY A 809 20.82 -42.28 -60.63
CA GLY A 809 21.25 -42.06 -62.02
C GLY A 809 21.86 -40.70 -62.34
N ALA A 810 22.63 -40.06 -61.46
CA ALA A 810 23.53 -38.95 -61.82
C ALA A 810 24.48 -38.60 -60.66
N VAL A 811 25.68 -39.17 -60.65
CA VAL A 811 26.80 -38.65 -59.85
C VAL A 811 27.96 -38.38 -60.82
N ALA A 812 28.04 -37.15 -61.30
CA ALA A 812 29.21 -36.62 -61.97
C ALA A 812 29.34 -35.12 -61.66
N GLY A 813 30.27 -34.80 -60.76
CA GLY A 813 30.94 -33.49 -60.70
C GLY A 813 30.38 -32.46 -59.72
N THR A 814 30.94 -32.41 -58.50
CA THR A 814 31.84 -31.33 -58.02
C THR A 814 32.11 -31.52 -56.53
N LEU A 815 33.33 -31.98 -56.20
CA LEU A 815 33.87 -31.96 -54.84
C LEU A 815 34.26 -30.51 -54.49
N SER A 816 33.42 -29.79 -53.76
CA SER A 816 33.82 -28.54 -53.10
C SER A 816 34.37 -28.82 -51.69
N ILE A 817 35.70 -28.98 -51.64
CA ILE A 817 36.66 -28.62 -50.58
C ILE A 817 36.14 -28.71 -49.13
N LEU A 818 36.58 -29.76 -48.43
CA LEU A 818 36.57 -29.87 -46.98
C LEU A 818 37.43 -28.74 -46.35
N GLY A 819 36.78 -27.73 -45.79
CA GLY A 819 37.40 -26.77 -44.89
C GLY A 819 37.57 -27.38 -43.49
N LEU A 820 38.67 -28.11 -43.27
CA LEU A 820 39.13 -28.51 -41.94
C LEU A 820 40.18 -27.51 -41.45
N THR A 821 39.74 -26.50 -40.73
CA THR A 821 40.61 -25.71 -39.83
C THR A 821 39.99 -25.70 -38.45
N GLY A 822 40.53 -26.52 -37.56
CA GLY A 822 40.10 -26.62 -36.16
C GLY A 822 40.87 -27.72 -35.46
N VAL A 823 41.93 -27.31 -34.76
CA VAL A 823 42.91 -28.15 -34.06
C VAL A 823 42.26 -28.93 -32.92
N GLY A 824 42.51 -30.25 -32.86
CA GLY A 824 42.08 -31.12 -31.77
C GLY A 824 42.37 -32.59 -32.05
N THR A 825 43.59 -33.01 -31.74
CA THR A 825 44.07 -34.40 -31.83
C THR A 825 43.30 -35.37 -30.92
N GLY A 826 42.93 -36.54 -31.45
CA GLY A 826 42.85 -37.79 -30.66
C GLY A 826 41.53 -38.56 -30.71
N LEU A 827 41.60 -39.78 -31.29
CA LEU A 827 40.68 -40.92 -31.17
C LEU A 827 39.25 -40.75 -31.74
N VAL A 828 38.93 -41.46 -32.84
CA VAL A 828 38.30 -42.79 -32.83
C VAL A 828 38.37 -43.36 -34.25
N TYR A 829 39.31 -44.27 -34.47
CA TYR A 829 39.19 -45.31 -35.51
C TYR A 829 38.47 -46.50 -34.86
N TYR A 830 37.76 -47.28 -35.68
CA TYR A 830 36.98 -48.49 -35.33
C TYR A 830 35.52 -48.31 -34.86
N ARG A 831 34.60 -48.31 -35.82
CA ARG A 831 33.37 -49.13 -35.72
C ARG A 831 32.89 -49.51 -37.13
N TYR A 832 32.46 -50.77 -37.28
CA TYR A 832 31.88 -51.46 -38.45
C TYR A 832 32.84 -52.23 -39.40
N PRO A 833 33.24 -53.46 -39.04
CA PRO A 833 33.87 -54.43 -39.94
C PRO A 833 32.89 -55.17 -40.89
N GLU A 834 31.57 -54.92 -40.83
CA GLU A 834 30.58 -55.76 -41.54
C GLU A 834 30.08 -55.21 -42.89
N PHE A 835 30.54 -54.02 -43.32
CA PHE A 835 30.18 -53.49 -44.65
C PHE A 835 31.08 -54.03 -45.78
N PHE A 836 32.34 -54.40 -45.49
CA PHE A 836 33.31 -54.81 -46.51
C PHE A 836 33.30 -56.32 -46.83
N THR A 837 32.53 -57.13 -46.11
CA THR A 837 32.44 -58.59 -46.34
C THR A 837 31.35 -59.00 -47.34
N SER A 838 30.47 -58.09 -47.80
CA SER A 838 29.49 -58.39 -48.85
C SER A 838 29.91 -57.93 -50.26
N LEU A 839 30.92 -57.04 -50.36
CA LEU A 839 31.41 -56.52 -51.64
C LEU A 839 32.51 -57.39 -52.31
N PHE A 840 33.07 -58.38 -51.61
CA PHE A 840 34.13 -59.27 -52.14
C PHE A 840 33.70 -60.72 -52.40
N ARG A 841 32.40 -61.02 -52.50
CA ARG A 841 31.89 -62.35 -52.89
C ARG A 841 31.18 -62.42 -54.25
N ARG A 842 31.39 -61.44 -55.14
CA ARG A 842 30.82 -61.43 -56.50
C ARG A 842 31.74 -60.96 -57.64
N VAL A 843 33.06 -61.06 -57.50
CA VAL A 843 34.01 -60.95 -58.64
C VAL A 843 35.11 -62.01 -58.52
N LEU A 844 34.81 -63.20 -59.04
CA LEU A 844 35.64 -64.37 -59.39
C LEU A 844 34.56 -65.44 -59.67
N VAL A 845 34.24 -65.91 -60.87
CA VAL A 845 35.02 -66.36 -62.03
C VAL A 845 34.00 -66.37 -63.22
N TRP A 846 34.23 -65.86 -64.44
CA TRP A 846 34.90 -66.49 -65.58
C TRP A 846 34.78 -65.54 -66.78
N THR A 847 35.88 -65.22 -67.46
CA THR A 847 35.89 -65.10 -68.93
C THR A 847 37.08 -65.90 -69.45
N PRO A 848 36.87 -66.83 -70.40
CA PRO A 848 37.92 -67.66 -70.95
C PRO A 848 38.70 -66.92 -72.03
N VAL A 849 40.00 -67.20 -72.15
CA VAL A 849 40.80 -66.91 -73.35
C VAL A 849 41.38 -68.25 -73.84
N PRO A 850 41.26 -68.56 -75.14
CA PRO A 850 41.75 -69.81 -75.72
C PRO A 850 43.26 -69.73 -75.99
N ILE A 851 43.96 -70.88 -76.02
CA ILE A 851 45.12 -71.17 -76.88
C ILE A 851 45.38 -72.71 -76.84
N HIS A 852 45.64 -73.26 -78.03
CA HIS A 852 46.21 -74.58 -78.38
C HIS A 852 47.21 -75.16 -77.35
N PHE A 853 47.28 -76.46 -77.06
CA PHE A 853 47.27 -77.67 -77.90
C PHE A 853 46.50 -78.82 -77.23
#